data_AF-A0A151NAM2-F1
#
_entry.id   AF-A0A151NAM2-F1
#
_cell.length_a   1.000
_cell.length_b   1.000
_cell.length_c   1.000
_cell.angle_alpha   90.00
_cell.angle_beta   90.00
_cell.angle_gamma   90.00
#
_symmetry.space_group_name_H-M   'P 1'
#
loop_
_entity.id
_entity.type
_entity.pdbx_description
1 polymer ?
#
loop_
_entity_poly.entity_id
_entity_poly.type
_entity_poly.pdbx_seq_one_letter_code
_entity_poly.pdbx_strand_id
1 'polypeptide(L)'
;MTGRSGTLRWLQNARRHIESSQEWKDFTIRLFDAVQQQMTESHVNVFTDLLEAEKAFVLQRAAKAIQRGDLYKAMISQISTCLEEQLYSQVAHEMRDGDHLRSKLSLVSSHIRNGVMNLLEERPELKGKMHAFLNQPLPADFRRLTWRLYLSNPRVCRDYLSQVAANKAKSPKDREIFLKSRALLSTEPTFQHLKDNEVAARCLRNVLSYYHKLQGTATHLPDMEYFLLLPLLQVALDPAAPNLSTDSISALLVEEFITFMNLRPRFMRLSFTQDAAGTDVLGEVSSMLHEQDRDLTTVIKGIYSQAEETQESLLRAVKHMLQPAISTLFVGYLSMDTLLYVWDQLIIGLDQPSYNCFPAFSAVFILLLRDYLKTCQSPGQVEAALKTRGPTLSVEEFQDMIRRHYFKELYSRLHEDDNEPFPIHDPTQALPPWSYLSRVTVPPRTRPEDRKQARKEREMLEKQHKERLKHEERLQKFREEEERRQQESRLLQLLEETKGTFEAQRVYLKEQLTQEKQLRYEMQKAAEAQISGLEDEIKKLQEQQRCNFWHILELLCVCKARIIIIMYGTVHWSLPWMMHALWEVTSGMSRNIEIHGKTAAMVTLDLLEQIMQAANAIANGHNAAEQGSLNAATREHLWNYSQDCKNAEIEVFGHHISREDIEKIPEPRRKELKKKLTGTIRRNAEARHKAQLAVGKGMLPDSVIYM
;
A
#
# COMPACT_ATOMS: atom_id res chain seq x y z
N MET A 1 -37.45 -20.78 -6.42
CA MET A 1 -38.22 -20.07 -5.36
C MET A 1 -37.38 -20.02 -4.10
N THR A 2 -37.60 -19.03 -3.24
CA THR A 2 -36.86 -18.85 -1.98
C THR A 2 -37.46 -19.67 -0.84
N GLY A 3 -36.89 -20.84 -0.57
CA GLY A 3 -36.98 -21.40 0.78
C GLY A 3 -36.32 -20.43 1.74
N ARG A 4 -37.08 -19.80 2.64
CA ARG A 4 -36.50 -18.96 3.69
C ARG A 4 -35.77 -19.86 4.67
N SER A 5 -34.44 -19.90 4.57
CA SER A 5 -33.55 -20.42 5.61
C SER A 5 -33.82 -19.62 6.88
N GLY A 6 -34.64 -20.18 7.78
CA GLY A 6 -35.01 -19.52 9.02
C GLY A 6 -33.86 -19.67 10.01
N THR A 7 -33.22 -18.55 10.38
CA THR A 7 -32.07 -18.53 11.29
C THR A 7 -32.29 -19.45 12.49
N LEU A 8 -31.40 -20.40 12.72
CA LEU A 8 -31.66 -21.49 13.66
C LEU A 8 -31.93 -20.93 15.06
N ARG A 9 -33.01 -21.40 15.72
CA ARG A 9 -33.46 -20.87 17.02
C ARG A 9 -32.37 -20.89 18.08
N TRP A 10 -31.52 -21.92 18.09
CA TRP A 10 -30.40 -22.06 19.01
C TRP A 10 -29.26 -21.06 18.70
N LEU A 11 -28.97 -20.77 17.41
CA LEU A 11 -28.04 -19.70 17.02
C LEU A 11 -28.60 -18.32 17.39
N GLN A 12 -29.89 -18.07 17.19
CA GLN A 12 -30.53 -16.82 17.62
C GLN A 12 -30.49 -16.63 19.15
N ASN A 13 -30.63 -17.72 19.92
CA ASN A 13 -30.44 -17.67 21.37
C ASN A 13 -28.98 -17.37 21.71
N ALA A 14 -28.03 -18.13 21.17
CA ALA A 14 -26.60 -17.96 21.44
C ALA A 14 -26.15 -16.52 21.13
N ARG A 15 -26.56 -15.98 19.98
CA ARG A 15 -26.33 -14.58 19.59
C ARG A 15 -26.88 -13.60 20.64
N ARG A 16 -28.13 -13.76 21.09
CA ARG A 16 -28.73 -12.90 22.12
C ARG A 16 -27.99 -13.00 23.47
N HIS A 17 -27.54 -14.18 23.85
CA HIS A 17 -26.71 -14.36 25.06
C HIS A 17 -25.36 -13.66 24.92
N ILE A 18 -24.66 -13.81 23.79
CA ILE A 18 -23.41 -13.10 23.48
C ILE A 18 -23.61 -11.58 23.49
N GLU A 19 -24.60 -11.05 22.75
CA GLU A 19 -24.89 -9.61 22.69
C GLU A 19 -25.23 -8.99 24.07
N SER A 20 -25.74 -9.80 25.00
CA SER A 20 -26.05 -9.39 26.37
C SER A 20 -24.89 -9.51 27.36
N SER A 21 -23.81 -10.24 27.02
CA SER A 21 -22.68 -10.57 27.91
C SER A 21 -21.86 -9.33 28.28
N GLN A 22 -20.98 -9.42 29.30
CA GLN A 22 -20.10 -8.29 29.63
C GLN A 22 -18.88 -8.25 28.71
N GLU A 23 -18.36 -9.42 28.36
CA GLU A 23 -17.23 -9.65 27.45
C GLU A 23 -17.48 -9.03 26.07
N TRP A 24 -18.72 -9.11 25.56
CA TRP A 24 -19.13 -8.45 24.33
C TRP A 24 -19.14 -6.91 24.43
N LYS A 25 -19.59 -6.35 25.57
CA LYS A 25 -19.58 -4.90 25.81
C LYS A 25 -18.15 -4.38 25.90
N ASP A 26 -17.32 -5.03 26.70
CA ASP A 26 -15.91 -4.67 26.91
C ASP A 26 -15.10 -4.82 25.61
N PHE A 27 -15.37 -5.86 24.82
CA PHE A 27 -14.81 -6.01 23.47
C PHE A 27 -15.29 -4.90 22.53
N THR A 28 -16.59 -4.56 22.52
CA THR A 28 -17.14 -3.53 21.63
C THR A 28 -16.55 -2.15 21.94
N ILE A 29 -16.42 -1.80 23.22
CA ILE A 29 -15.70 -0.60 23.66
C ILE A 29 -14.25 -0.65 23.15
N ARG A 30 -13.56 -1.78 23.30
CA ARG A 30 -12.16 -1.94 22.88
C ARG A 30 -11.96 -1.93 21.36
N LEU A 31 -12.95 -2.35 20.59
CA LEU A 31 -12.97 -2.28 19.13
C LEU A 31 -13.21 -0.85 18.66
N PHE A 32 -14.14 -0.11 19.28
CA PHE A 32 -14.38 1.30 18.97
C PHE A 32 -13.13 2.16 19.24
N ASP A 33 -12.49 1.94 20.40
CA ASP A 33 -11.16 2.45 20.77
C ASP A 33 -10.12 2.27 19.64
N ALA A 34 -10.09 1.08 19.03
CA ALA A 34 -9.14 0.71 18.00
C ALA A 34 -9.52 1.29 16.62
N VAL A 35 -10.81 1.37 16.29
CA VAL A 35 -11.32 2.07 15.10
C VAL A 35 -10.97 3.55 15.14
N GLN A 36 -11.23 4.23 16.27
CA GLN A 36 -10.91 5.64 16.44
C GLN A 36 -9.39 5.90 16.34
N GLN A 37 -8.56 4.99 16.88
CA GLN A 37 -7.11 5.05 16.68
C GLN A 37 -6.73 4.89 15.19
N GLN A 38 -7.29 3.91 14.46
CA GLN A 38 -6.98 3.70 13.04
C GLN A 38 -7.46 4.85 12.14
N MET A 39 -8.60 5.46 12.45
CA MET A 39 -9.07 6.69 11.81
C MET A 39 -8.08 7.84 12.01
N THR A 40 -7.63 8.05 13.25
CA THR A 40 -6.65 9.10 13.60
C THR A 40 -5.31 8.87 12.88
N GLU A 41 -4.83 7.63 12.83
CA GLU A 41 -3.60 7.24 12.12
C GLU A 41 -3.71 7.36 10.59
N SER A 42 -4.94 7.37 10.05
CA SER A 42 -5.23 7.48 8.62
C SER A 42 -5.76 8.87 8.23
N HIS A 43 -5.72 9.85 9.15
CA HIS A 43 -6.24 11.21 8.98
C HIS A 43 -7.73 11.30 8.57
N VAL A 44 -8.53 10.30 8.92
CA VAL A 44 -9.98 10.25 8.65
C VAL A 44 -10.74 10.87 9.82
N ASN A 45 -11.46 11.98 9.58
CA ASN A 45 -12.14 12.72 10.64
C ASN A 45 -13.44 12.05 11.13
N VAL A 46 -14.22 11.42 10.24
CA VAL A 46 -15.53 10.82 10.60
C VAL A 46 -15.72 9.47 9.92
N PHE A 47 -16.24 8.49 10.66
CA PHE A 47 -16.44 7.12 10.16
C PHE A 47 -17.60 7.01 9.17
N THR A 48 -18.55 7.96 9.18
CA THR A 48 -19.71 7.99 8.27
C THR A 48 -19.32 8.21 6.82
N ASP A 49 -18.26 9.00 6.62
CA ASP A 49 -17.85 9.56 5.34
C ASP A 49 -17.11 8.54 4.47
N LEU A 50 -16.66 7.45 5.10
CA LEU A 50 -16.09 6.26 4.48
C LEU A 50 -17.14 5.46 3.69
N LEU A 51 -16.75 4.90 2.56
CA LEU A 51 -17.52 3.88 1.84
C LEU A 51 -17.62 2.60 2.68
N GLU A 52 -18.64 1.76 2.47
CA GLU A 52 -18.83 0.55 3.29
C GLU A 52 -17.65 -0.45 3.20
N ALA A 53 -16.92 -0.47 2.07
CA ALA A 53 -15.68 -1.24 1.95
C ALA A 53 -14.56 -0.70 2.85
N GLU A 54 -14.47 0.62 2.99
CA GLU A 54 -13.46 1.31 3.82
C GLU A 54 -13.83 1.20 5.31
N LYS A 55 -15.11 1.29 5.66
CA LYS A 55 -15.63 0.99 7.01
C LYS A 55 -15.31 -0.45 7.42
N ALA A 56 -15.58 -1.42 6.55
CA ALA A 56 -15.25 -2.82 6.78
C ALA A 56 -13.75 -3.04 6.95
N PHE A 57 -12.92 -2.40 6.11
CA PHE A 57 -11.47 -2.42 6.21
C PHE A 57 -10.95 -1.85 7.55
N VAL A 58 -11.42 -0.68 7.98
CA VAL A 58 -11.02 -0.06 9.25
C VAL A 58 -11.44 -0.94 10.44
N LEU A 59 -12.65 -1.52 10.40
CA LEU A 59 -13.10 -2.49 11.40
C LEU A 59 -12.24 -3.76 11.42
N GLN A 60 -11.87 -4.31 10.26
CA GLN A 60 -11.03 -5.50 10.15
C GLN A 60 -9.61 -5.25 10.68
N ARG A 61 -9.01 -4.09 10.36
CA ARG A 61 -7.69 -3.68 10.83
C ARG A 61 -7.68 -3.38 12.34
N ALA A 62 -8.73 -2.74 12.86
CA ALA A 62 -8.96 -2.56 14.28
C ALA A 62 -9.14 -3.90 15.02
N ALA A 63 -9.88 -4.86 14.45
CA ALA A 63 -10.06 -6.20 14.99
C ALA A 63 -8.74 -7.00 15.02
N LYS A 64 -7.96 -7.01 13.92
CA LYS A 64 -6.61 -7.60 13.89
C LYS A 64 -5.70 -7.02 14.97
N ALA A 65 -5.74 -5.70 15.20
CA ALA A 65 -4.91 -5.03 16.21
C ALA A 65 -5.22 -5.46 17.67
N ILE A 66 -6.47 -5.87 17.96
CA ILE A 66 -6.87 -6.32 19.31
C ILE A 66 -6.94 -7.85 19.46
N GLN A 67 -6.80 -8.61 18.37
CA GLN A 67 -6.92 -10.07 18.31
C GLN A 67 -6.01 -10.85 19.27
N ARG A 68 -4.85 -10.29 19.65
CA ARG A 68 -3.92 -10.92 20.61
C ARG A 68 -4.19 -10.56 22.08
N GLY A 69 -5.07 -9.59 22.34
CA GLY A 69 -5.38 -9.08 23.68
C GLY A 69 -6.37 -9.94 24.45
N ASP A 70 -6.32 -9.86 25.78
CA ASP A 70 -7.07 -10.79 26.64
C ASP A 70 -8.59 -10.59 26.60
N LEU A 71 -9.07 -9.37 26.32
CA LEU A 71 -10.49 -9.10 26.06
C LEU A 71 -11.01 -9.83 24.82
N TYR A 72 -10.19 -9.98 23.77
CA TYR A 72 -10.57 -10.77 22.60
C TYR A 72 -10.62 -12.27 22.94
N LYS A 73 -9.65 -12.78 23.69
CA LYS A 73 -9.64 -14.18 24.18
C LYS A 73 -10.88 -14.47 25.04
N ALA A 74 -11.23 -13.56 25.96
CA ALA A 74 -12.42 -13.67 26.80
C ALA A 74 -13.71 -13.67 25.98
N MET A 75 -13.86 -12.75 25.02
CA MET A 75 -15.02 -12.74 24.12
C MET A 75 -15.11 -14.04 23.29
N ILE A 76 -14.00 -14.52 22.71
CA ILE A 76 -14.00 -15.77 21.94
C ILE A 76 -14.36 -16.97 22.83
N SER A 77 -13.85 -17.03 24.06
CA SER A 77 -14.23 -18.06 25.03
C SER A 77 -15.73 -18.00 25.36
N GLN A 78 -16.29 -16.80 25.58
CA GLN A 78 -17.72 -16.63 25.85
C GLN A 78 -18.59 -17.01 24.64
N ILE A 79 -18.13 -16.72 23.42
CA ILE A 79 -18.79 -17.15 22.18
C ILE A 79 -18.80 -18.68 22.07
N SER A 80 -17.67 -19.35 22.31
CA SER A 80 -17.59 -20.82 22.34
C SER A 80 -18.55 -21.42 23.36
N THR A 81 -18.50 -20.99 24.63
CA THR A 81 -19.38 -21.49 25.69
C THR A 81 -20.87 -21.29 25.35
N CYS A 82 -21.28 -20.08 24.93
CA CYS A 82 -22.66 -19.79 24.53
C CYS A 82 -23.14 -20.66 23.34
N LEU A 83 -22.27 -20.94 22.37
CA LEU A 83 -22.60 -21.79 21.23
C LEU A 83 -22.75 -23.26 21.65
N GLU A 84 -21.82 -23.78 22.47
CA GLU A 84 -21.87 -25.16 22.98
C GLU A 84 -23.09 -25.40 23.88
N GLU A 85 -23.38 -24.49 24.81
CA GLU A 85 -24.55 -24.60 25.70
C GLU A 85 -25.87 -24.65 24.91
N GLN A 86 -26.08 -23.75 23.95
CA GLN A 86 -27.31 -23.70 23.17
C GLN A 86 -27.43 -24.88 22.18
N LEU A 87 -26.31 -25.33 21.61
CA LEU A 87 -26.23 -26.54 20.79
C LEU A 87 -26.59 -27.80 21.58
N TYR A 88 -26.00 -28.00 22.76
CA TYR A 88 -26.32 -29.14 23.63
C TYR A 88 -27.74 -29.06 24.20
N SER A 89 -28.26 -27.86 24.47
CA SER A 89 -29.66 -27.65 24.86
C SER A 89 -30.64 -28.07 23.75
N GLN A 90 -30.38 -27.66 22.49
CA GLN A 90 -31.17 -28.08 21.33
C GLN A 90 -31.14 -29.60 21.13
N VAL A 91 -29.95 -30.22 21.19
CA VAL A 91 -29.81 -31.68 21.09
C VAL A 91 -30.50 -32.40 22.25
N ALA A 92 -30.44 -31.86 23.47
CA ALA A 92 -31.12 -32.44 24.63
C ALA A 92 -32.65 -32.30 24.60
N HIS A 93 -33.18 -31.35 23.82
CA HIS A 93 -34.61 -31.21 23.53
C HIS A 93 -35.04 -32.24 22.46
N GLU A 94 -34.32 -32.33 21.34
CA GLU A 94 -34.63 -33.29 20.27
C GLU A 94 -34.46 -34.76 20.70
N MET A 95 -33.54 -35.06 21.63
CA MET A 95 -33.41 -36.39 22.23
C MET A 95 -34.55 -36.77 23.20
N ARG A 96 -35.40 -35.82 23.61
CA ARG A 96 -36.62 -36.10 24.39
C ARG A 96 -37.85 -36.25 23.50
N ASP A 97 -37.88 -35.52 22.40
CA ASP A 97 -39.06 -35.36 21.55
C ASP A 97 -39.03 -36.26 20.29
N GLY A 98 -37.90 -36.91 20.00
CA GLY A 98 -37.64 -37.60 18.72
C GLY A 98 -37.23 -39.08 18.81
N ASP A 99 -37.22 -39.72 17.65
CA ASP A 99 -36.87 -41.13 17.45
C ASP A 99 -35.51 -41.50 18.06
N HIS A 100 -35.51 -42.52 18.93
CA HIS A 100 -34.33 -42.97 19.68
C HIS A 100 -33.23 -43.64 18.82
N LEU A 101 -33.39 -43.63 17.48
CA LEU A 101 -32.48 -44.25 16.51
C LEU A 101 -31.26 -43.39 16.18
N ARG A 102 -31.24 -42.09 16.52
CA ARG A 102 -30.11 -41.18 16.25
C ARG A 102 -29.21 -41.02 17.47
N SER A 103 -27.90 -41.26 17.28
CA SER A 103 -26.92 -41.04 18.34
C SER A 103 -26.75 -39.55 18.66
N LYS A 104 -26.47 -39.20 19.92
CA LYS A 104 -26.21 -37.81 20.35
C LYS A 104 -25.16 -37.13 19.46
N LEU A 105 -24.10 -37.84 19.10
CA LEU A 105 -23.04 -37.33 18.23
C LEU A 105 -23.57 -36.98 16.83
N SER A 106 -24.41 -37.82 16.22
CA SER A 106 -25.00 -37.54 14.91
C SER A 106 -25.90 -36.29 14.90
N LEU A 107 -26.64 -36.04 16.00
CA LEU A 107 -27.43 -34.83 16.18
C LEU A 107 -26.54 -33.60 16.33
N VAL A 108 -25.51 -33.66 17.19
CA VAL A 108 -24.51 -32.59 17.35
C VAL A 108 -23.86 -32.22 16.01
N SER A 109 -23.33 -33.21 15.27
CA SER A 109 -22.70 -32.97 13.96
C SER A 109 -23.69 -32.40 12.93
N SER A 110 -24.96 -32.84 12.93
CA SER A 110 -25.96 -32.30 12.03
C SER A 110 -26.35 -30.85 12.37
N HIS A 111 -26.44 -30.49 13.65
CA HIS A 111 -26.72 -29.11 14.07
C HIS A 111 -25.53 -28.18 13.81
N ILE A 112 -24.29 -28.63 14.04
CA ILE A 112 -23.09 -27.88 13.66
C ILE A 112 -23.08 -27.62 12.14
N ARG A 113 -23.31 -28.65 11.31
CA ARG A 113 -23.44 -28.51 9.85
C ARG A 113 -24.51 -27.47 9.50
N ASN A 114 -25.73 -27.65 10.00
CA ASN A 114 -26.85 -26.76 9.68
C ASN A 114 -26.58 -25.32 10.15
N GLY A 115 -25.89 -25.14 11.27
CA GLY A 115 -25.51 -23.84 11.81
C GLY A 115 -24.47 -23.12 10.96
N VAL A 116 -23.38 -23.80 10.58
CA VAL A 116 -22.36 -23.21 9.70
C VAL A 116 -22.94 -22.92 8.31
N MET A 117 -23.80 -23.80 7.79
CA MET A 117 -24.54 -23.57 6.54
C MET A 117 -25.43 -22.32 6.61
N ASN A 118 -26.27 -22.19 7.64
CA ASN A 118 -27.13 -21.01 7.84
C ASN A 118 -26.31 -19.71 8.03
N LEU A 119 -25.19 -19.76 8.76
CA LEU A 119 -24.28 -18.62 8.89
C LEU A 119 -23.65 -18.22 7.55
N LEU A 120 -23.22 -19.19 6.72
CA LEU A 120 -22.67 -18.93 5.39
C LEU A 120 -23.72 -18.46 4.37
N GLU A 121 -24.98 -18.88 4.49
CA GLU A 121 -26.10 -18.34 3.71
C GLU A 121 -26.47 -16.90 4.10
N GLU A 122 -26.43 -16.57 5.40
CA GLU A 122 -26.65 -15.21 5.90
C GLU A 122 -25.44 -14.29 5.70
N ARG A 123 -24.23 -14.85 5.57
CA ARG A 123 -22.95 -14.14 5.46
C ARG A 123 -22.03 -14.71 4.36
N PRO A 124 -22.37 -14.53 3.07
CA PRO A 124 -21.52 -14.96 1.95
C PRO A 124 -20.09 -14.40 1.99
N GLU A 125 -19.87 -13.24 2.63
CA GLU A 125 -18.56 -12.64 2.86
C GLU A 125 -17.62 -13.53 3.69
N LEU A 126 -18.15 -14.50 4.46
CA LEU A 126 -17.36 -15.45 5.25
C LEU A 126 -16.84 -16.65 4.43
N LYS A 127 -17.07 -16.71 3.10
CA LYS A 127 -16.64 -17.85 2.27
C LYS A 127 -15.15 -18.18 2.38
N GLY A 128 -14.27 -17.19 2.58
CA GLY A 128 -12.84 -17.40 2.84
C GLY A 128 -12.51 -18.18 4.12
N LYS A 129 -13.49 -18.42 5.02
CA LYS A 129 -13.33 -19.38 6.13
C LYS A 129 -13.34 -20.84 5.65
N MET A 130 -13.78 -21.12 4.43
CA MET A 130 -13.67 -22.45 3.82
C MET A 130 -12.21 -22.83 3.50
N HIS A 131 -11.26 -21.90 3.57
CA HIS A 131 -9.82 -22.22 3.50
C HIS A 131 -9.37 -23.17 4.64
N ALA A 132 -10.14 -23.25 5.73
CA ALA A 132 -9.94 -24.25 6.79
C ALA A 132 -10.15 -25.71 6.34
N PHE A 133 -10.78 -25.92 5.17
CA PHE A 133 -10.93 -27.23 4.51
C PHE A 133 -9.82 -27.49 3.46
N LEU A 134 -8.73 -26.72 3.48
CA LEU A 134 -7.53 -27.08 2.71
C LEU A 134 -7.08 -28.49 3.09
N ASN A 135 -6.89 -29.32 2.07
CA ASN A 135 -6.55 -30.74 2.18
C ASN A 135 -7.58 -31.57 2.97
N GLN A 136 -8.87 -31.21 2.90
CA GLN A 136 -9.99 -31.95 3.51
C GLN A 136 -11.16 -32.08 2.52
N PRO A 137 -11.85 -33.24 2.45
CA PRO A 137 -13.04 -33.38 1.62
C PRO A 137 -14.24 -32.62 2.21
N LEU A 138 -14.96 -31.87 1.39
CA LEU A 138 -16.23 -31.27 1.82
C LEU A 138 -17.34 -32.34 1.89
N PRO A 139 -18.16 -32.37 2.96
CA PRO A 139 -19.42 -33.11 2.94
C PRO A 139 -20.38 -32.57 1.88
N ALA A 140 -21.24 -33.43 1.32
CA ALA A 140 -22.21 -33.11 0.25
C ALA A 140 -22.89 -31.72 0.38
N ASP A 141 -23.55 -31.47 1.52
CA ASP A 141 -24.24 -30.19 1.78
C ASP A 141 -23.29 -28.99 1.72
N PHE A 142 -22.13 -29.10 2.36
CA PHE A 142 -21.10 -28.06 2.38
C PHE A 142 -20.52 -27.82 1.01
N ARG A 143 -20.29 -28.88 0.21
CA ARG A 143 -19.81 -28.76 -1.17
C ARG A 143 -20.75 -27.90 -2.00
N ARG A 144 -22.05 -28.24 -2.00
CA ARG A 144 -23.10 -27.50 -2.72
C ARG A 144 -23.17 -26.02 -2.32
N LEU A 145 -23.09 -25.69 -1.03
CA LEU A 145 -23.08 -24.28 -0.61
C LEU A 145 -21.76 -23.58 -0.96
N THR A 146 -20.62 -24.23 -0.76
CA THR A 146 -19.29 -23.65 -1.03
C THR A 146 -19.10 -23.35 -2.50
N TRP A 147 -19.41 -24.32 -3.38
CA TRP A 147 -19.28 -24.14 -4.82
C TRP A 147 -20.19 -23.00 -5.30
N ARG A 148 -21.43 -22.94 -4.80
CA ARG A 148 -22.34 -21.81 -5.05
C ARG A 148 -21.80 -20.47 -4.53
N LEU A 149 -21.13 -20.42 -3.37
CA LEU A 149 -20.53 -19.19 -2.83
C LEU A 149 -19.34 -18.66 -3.65
N TYR A 150 -18.62 -19.55 -4.35
CA TYR A 150 -17.49 -19.17 -5.21
C TYR A 150 -17.88 -19.03 -6.70
N LEU A 151 -18.96 -19.67 -7.16
CA LEU A 151 -19.37 -19.72 -8.58
C LEU A 151 -20.70 -19.00 -8.89
N SER A 152 -21.41 -18.46 -7.90
CA SER A 152 -22.66 -17.68 -8.12
C SER A 152 -22.40 -16.40 -8.90
N ASN A 153 -23.27 -16.14 -9.88
CA ASN A 153 -23.27 -14.97 -10.73
C ASN A 153 -24.71 -14.67 -11.18
N PRO A 154 -25.49 -13.92 -10.37
CA PRO A 154 -26.91 -13.69 -10.63
C PRO A 154 -27.21 -12.99 -11.96
N ARG A 155 -26.22 -12.36 -12.60
CA ARG A 155 -26.34 -11.79 -13.96
C ARG A 155 -26.52 -12.93 -14.97
N VAL A 156 -25.63 -13.92 -14.96
CA VAL A 156 -25.69 -15.09 -15.86
C VAL A 156 -27.00 -15.84 -15.71
N CYS A 157 -27.44 -16.10 -14.47
CA CYS A 157 -28.70 -16.81 -14.20
C CYS A 157 -29.91 -16.07 -14.76
N ARG A 158 -30.03 -14.77 -14.49
CA ARG A 158 -31.10 -13.91 -15.00
C ARG A 158 -31.08 -13.85 -16.53
N ASP A 159 -29.89 -13.67 -17.11
CA ASP A 159 -29.73 -13.50 -18.54
C ASP A 159 -30.04 -14.83 -19.27
N TYR A 160 -29.69 -15.99 -18.71
CA TYR A 160 -30.15 -17.32 -19.16
C TYR A 160 -31.67 -17.45 -19.10
N LEU A 161 -32.30 -17.17 -17.96
CA LEU A 161 -33.76 -17.26 -17.79
C LEU A 161 -34.50 -16.35 -18.78
N SER A 162 -33.97 -15.17 -19.09
CA SER A 162 -34.52 -14.29 -20.13
C SER A 162 -34.48 -14.93 -21.54
N GLN A 163 -33.41 -15.66 -21.86
CA GLN A 163 -33.25 -16.36 -23.14
C GLN A 163 -34.12 -17.64 -23.20
N VAL A 164 -34.36 -18.31 -22.07
CA VAL A 164 -35.31 -19.42 -21.97
C VAL A 164 -36.74 -18.92 -22.19
N ALA A 165 -37.16 -17.86 -21.50
CA ALA A 165 -38.48 -17.26 -21.68
C ALA A 165 -38.72 -16.75 -23.12
N ALA A 166 -37.69 -16.25 -23.78
CA ALA A 166 -37.74 -15.85 -25.19
C ALA A 166 -37.64 -17.01 -26.20
N ASN A 167 -37.58 -18.28 -25.74
CA ASN A 167 -37.30 -19.48 -26.54
C ASN A 167 -35.99 -19.43 -27.37
N LYS A 168 -35.05 -18.57 -26.96
CA LYS A 168 -33.76 -18.30 -27.63
C LYS A 168 -32.56 -18.97 -26.94
N ALA A 169 -32.75 -19.78 -25.90
CA ALA A 169 -31.63 -20.38 -25.14
C ALA A 169 -30.87 -21.49 -25.89
N LYS A 170 -31.46 -22.13 -26.89
CA LYS A 170 -30.86 -23.31 -27.56
C LYS A 170 -29.85 -22.96 -28.65
N SER A 171 -28.86 -23.82 -28.82
CA SER A 171 -27.92 -23.84 -29.95
C SER A 171 -28.52 -24.54 -31.19
N PRO A 172 -28.09 -24.19 -32.42
CA PRO A 172 -28.36 -24.99 -33.62
C PRO A 172 -27.93 -26.47 -33.52
N LYS A 173 -26.98 -26.80 -32.62
CA LYS A 173 -26.46 -28.16 -32.39
C LYS A 173 -27.08 -28.89 -31.18
N ASP A 174 -28.18 -28.39 -30.62
CA ASP A 174 -28.89 -28.95 -29.43
C ASP A 174 -29.05 -30.49 -29.48
N ARG A 175 -29.41 -31.05 -30.65
CA ARG A 175 -29.57 -32.49 -30.87
C ARG A 175 -28.25 -33.26 -30.83
N GLU A 176 -27.20 -32.72 -31.43
CA GLU A 176 -25.86 -33.32 -31.44
C GLU A 176 -25.27 -33.34 -30.02
N ILE A 177 -25.35 -32.19 -29.34
CA ILE A 177 -24.93 -32.01 -27.95
C ILE A 177 -25.65 -33.04 -27.06
N PHE A 178 -26.98 -33.20 -27.18
CA PHE A 178 -27.73 -34.21 -26.42
C PHE A 178 -27.29 -35.65 -26.69
N LEU A 179 -27.06 -36.02 -27.96
CA LEU A 179 -26.61 -37.36 -28.31
C LEU A 179 -25.20 -37.64 -27.76
N LYS A 180 -24.29 -36.66 -27.84
CA LYS A 180 -22.93 -36.76 -27.28
C LYS A 180 -22.94 -36.81 -25.75
N SER A 181 -23.80 -36.02 -25.09
CA SER A 181 -24.04 -36.10 -23.64
C SER A 181 -24.57 -37.48 -23.20
N ARG A 182 -25.51 -38.07 -23.94
CA ARG A 182 -26.00 -39.43 -23.65
C ARG A 182 -24.94 -40.50 -23.88
N ALA A 183 -24.15 -40.38 -24.93
CA ALA A 183 -23.04 -41.31 -25.20
C ALA A 183 -22.02 -41.27 -24.04
N LEU A 184 -21.55 -40.08 -23.66
CA LEU A 184 -20.60 -39.85 -22.57
C LEU A 184 -21.04 -40.53 -21.25
N LEU A 185 -22.28 -40.28 -20.82
CA LEU A 185 -22.85 -40.90 -19.61
C LEU A 185 -23.05 -42.43 -19.72
N SER A 186 -22.94 -43.00 -20.92
CA SER A 186 -23.14 -44.44 -21.18
C SER A 186 -21.83 -45.21 -21.39
N THR A 187 -20.76 -44.53 -21.81
CA THR A 187 -19.47 -45.15 -22.19
C THR A 187 -18.36 -44.95 -21.17
N GLU A 188 -18.34 -43.85 -20.42
CA GLU A 188 -17.26 -43.53 -19.49
C GLU A 188 -17.41 -44.28 -18.15
N PRO A 189 -16.46 -45.15 -17.75
CA PRO A 189 -16.59 -45.97 -16.53
C PRO A 189 -16.72 -45.15 -15.25
N THR A 190 -16.07 -43.97 -15.21
CA THR A 190 -16.06 -43.06 -14.05
C THR A 190 -17.41 -42.38 -13.78
N PHE A 191 -18.39 -42.49 -14.70
CA PHE A 191 -19.73 -41.92 -14.56
C PHE A 191 -20.83 -42.99 -14.63
N GLN A 192 -20.50 -44.27 -14.41
CA GLN A 192 -21.43 -45.40 -14.53
C GLN A 192 -22.69 -45.27 -13.64
N HIS A 193 -22.63 -44.52 -12.53
CA HIS A 193 -23.78 -44.21 -11.67
C HIS A 193 -24.74 -43.17 -12.24
N LEU A 194 -24.33 -42.40 -13.26
CA LEU A 194 -25.16 -41.48 -14.04
C LEU A 194 -25.68 -42.11 -15.34
N LYS A 195 -25.34 -43.38 -15.61
CA LYS A 195 -25.82 -44.09 -16.79
C LYS A 195 -27.34 -44.14 -16.81
N ASP A 196 -27.91 -43.91 -18.00
CA ASP A 196 -29.36 -43.84 -18.26
C ASP A 196 -30.13 -42.80 -17.42
N ASN A 197 -29.43 -41.90 -16.70
CA ASN A 197 -30.05 -40.79 -15.98
C ASN A 197 -30.52 -39.70 -16.96
N GLU A 198 -31.80 -39.78 -17.31
CA GLU A 198 -32.48 -38.83 -18.20
C GLU A 198 -32.47 -37.37 -17.69
N VAL A 199 -32.43 -37.12 -16.39
CA VAL A 199 -32.31 -35.73 -15.86
C VAL A 199 -30.91 -35.20 -16.11
N ALA A 200 -29.88 -36.01 -15.82
CA ALA A 200 -28.48 -35.68 -16.09
C ALA A 200 -28.25 -35.34 -17.58
N ALA A 201 -28.73 -36.19 -18.49
CA ALA A 201 -28.61 -35.98 -19.94
C ALA A 201 -29.31 -34.68 -20.42
N ARG A 202 -30.45 -34.31 -19.84
CA ARG A 202 -31.17 -33.06 -20.17
C ARG A 202 -30.46 -31.84 -19.61
N CYS A 203 -29.93 -31.90 -18.39
CA CYS A 203 -29.16 -30.81 -17.79
C CYS A 203 -27.86 -30.56 -18.56
N LEU A 204 -27.10 -31.61 -18.91
CA LEU A 204 -25.92 -31.50 -19.79
C LEU A 204 -26.27 -30.77 -21.09
N ARG A 205 -27.30 -31.23 -21.82
CA ARG A 205 -27.78 -30.56 -23.03
C ARG A 205 -28.13 -29.10 -22.77
N ASN A 206 -28.98 -28.81 -21.78
CA ASN A 206 -29.49 -27.47 -21.53
C ASN A 206 -28.36 -26.45 -21.28
N VAL A 207 -27.34 -26.84 -20.49
CA VAL A 207 -26.19 -26.00 -20.17
C VAL A 207 -25.26 -25.84 -21.38
N LEU A 208 -24.85 -26.94 -22.01
CA LEU A 208 -23.89 -26.93 -23.11
C LEU A 208 -24.48 -26.31 -24.39
N SER A 209 -25.77 -26.51 -24.66
CA SER A 209 -26.50 -25.87 -25.76
C SER A 209 -26.54 -24.34 -25.59
N TYR A 210 -26.75 -23.85 -24.37
CA TYR A 210 -26.67 -22.41 -24.09
C TYR A 210 -25.23 -21.87 -24.16
N TYR A 211 -24.25 -22.62 -23.64
CA TYR A 211 -22.83 -22.24 -23.69
C TYR A 211 -22.30 -22.15 -25.13
N HIS A 212 -22.61 -23.14 -25.99
CA HIS A 212 -22.29 -23.11 -27.42
C HIS A 212 -22.91 -21.89 -28.10
N LYS A 213 -24.18 -21.59 -27.79
CA LYS A 213 -24.86 -20.42 -28.34
C LYS A 213 -24.19 -19.10 -27.90
N LEU A 214 -23.64 -19.01 -26.69
CA LEU A 214 -22.88 -17.85 -26.21
C LEU A 214 -21.49 -17.73 -26.85
N GLN A 215 -20.84 -18.84 -27.24
CA GLN A 215 -19.61 -18.79 -28.04
C GLN A 215 -19.84 -18.17 -29.43
N GLY A 216 -21.06 -18.30 -29.99
CA GLY A 216 -21.45 -17.71 -31.28
C GLY A 216 -20.77 -18.35 -32.50
N THR A 217 -20.08 -19.47 -32.32
CA THR A 217 -19.29 -20.16 -33.34
C THR A 217 -20.11 -21.22 -34.10
N ALA A 218 -19.73 -21.48 -35.35
CA ALA A 218 -20.25 -22.60 -36.14
C ALA A 218 -19.52 -23.94 -35.86
N THR A 219 -18.43 -23.91 -35.07
CA THR A 219 -17.62 -25.07 -34.70
C THR A 219 -18.39 -26.03 -33.77
N HIS A 220 -17.80 -27.18 -33.46
CA HIS A 220 -18.35 -28.11 -32.46
C HIS A 220 -17.76 -27.77 -31.08
N LEU A 221 -18.50 -28.05 -30.01
CA LEU A 221 -17.96 -27.98 -28.65
C LEU A 221 -16.84 -29.02 -28.50
N PRO A 222 -15.64 -28.63 -28.02
CA PRO A 222 -14.59 -29.58 -27.68
C PRO A 222 -15.04 -30.56 -26.59
N ASP A 223 -14.62 -31.82 -26.72
CA ASP A 223 -14.98 -32.93 -25.83
C ASP A 223 -14.74 -32.59 -24.35
N MET A 224 -13.60 -31.95 -24.07
CA MET A 224 -13.22 -31.39 -22.76
C MET A 224 -14.36 -30.62 -22.06
N GLU A 225 -15.14 -29.83 -22.80
CA GLU A 225 -16.19 -28.97 -22.22
C GLU A 225 -17.41 -29.78 -21.76
N TYR A 226 -17.61 -31.00 -22.28
CA TYR A 226 -18.62 -31.94 -21.77
C TYR A 226 -18.17 -32.58 -20.45
N PHE A 227 -16.90 -32.99 -20.36
CA PHE A 227 -16.33 -33.56 -19.12
C PHE A 227 -16.37 -32.53 -17.98
N LEU A 228 -15.93 -31.28 -18.22
CA LEU A 228 -15.86 -30.22 -17.19
C LEU A 228 -17.21 -29.84 -16.55
N LEU A 229 -18.36 -30.23 -17.13
CA LEU A 229 -19.68 -30.00 -16.53
C LEU A 229 -20.10 -31.11 -15.54
N LEU A 230 -19.50 -32.30 -15.60
CA LEU A 230 -19.92 -33.46 -14.82
C LEU A 230 -19.76 -33.31 -13.29
N PRO A 231 -18.68 -32.69 -12.76
CA PRO A 231 -18.57 -32.46 -11.31
C PRO A 231 -19.66 -31.53 -10.77
N LEU A 232 -19.96 -30.43 -11.49
CA LEU A 232 -21.05 -29.52 -11.13
C LEU A 232 -22.40 -30.24 -11.17
N LEU A 233 -22.63 -31.04 -12.23
CA LEU A 233 -23.84 -31.85 -12.39
C LEU A 233 -24.01 -32.85 -11.24
N GLN A 234 -22.93 -33.51 -10.79
CA GLN A 234 -22.98 -34.42 -9.66
C GLN A 234 -23.42 -33.71 -8.37
N VAL A 235 -22.88 -32.52 -8.08
CA VAL A 235 -23.23 -31.72 -6.89
C VAL A 235 -24.66 -31.17 -6.96
N ALA A 236 -25.17 -30.88 -8.16
CA ALA A 236 -26.55 -30.41 -8.37
C ALA A 236 -27.60 -31.54 -8.40
N LEU A 237 -27.19 -32.80 -8.66
CA LEU A 237 -28.04 -34.00 -8.63
C LEU A 237 -27.93 -34.81 -7.33
N ASP A 238 -27.18 -34.32 -6.33
CA ASP A 238 -27.00 -34.97 -5.04
C ASP A 238 -28.37 -35.26 -4.38
N PRO A 239 -28.65 -36.50 -3.91
CA PRO A 239 -29.94 -36.85 -3.31
C PRO A 239 -30.23 -36.14 -1.97
N ALA A 240 -29.26 -35.45 -1.37
CA ALA A 240 -29.49 -34.50 -0.27
C ALA A 240 -29.95 -33.11 -0.75
N ALA A 241 -30.21 -32.91 -2.05
CA ALA A 241 -30.82 -31.69 -2.59
C ALA A 241 -32.35 -31.72 -2.44
N PRO A 242 -33.01 -30.55 -2.30
CA PRO A 242 -34.46 -30.48 -2.44
C PRO A 242 -34.89 -30.89 -3.87
N ASN A 243 -36.10 -31.43 -4.00
CA ASN A 243 -36.68 -31.86 -5.29
C ASN A 243 -36.90 -30.67 -6.25
N LEU A 244 -35.85 -30.25 -6.95
CA LEU A 244 -35.85 -29.16 -7.92
C LEU A 244 -36.31 -29.64 -9.30
N SER A 245 -36.96 -28.76 -10.06
CA SER A 245 -37.27 -29.05 -11.47
C SER A 245 -36.00 -29.09 -12.32
N THR A 246 -36.02 -29.86 -13.41
CA THR A 246 -34.90 -29.95 -14.39
C THR A 246 -34.46 -28.56 -14.86
N ASP A 247 -35.39 -27.61 -15.03
CA ASP A 247 -35.09 -26.23 -15.44
C ASP A 247 -34.46 -25.41 -14.31
N SER A 248 -34.83 -25.64 -13.05
CA SER A 248 -34.20 -25.01 -11.89
C SER A 248 -32.75 -25.49 -11.73
N ILE A 249 -32.52 -26.79 -11.88
CA ILE A 249 -31.18 -27.41 -11.88
C ILE A 249 -30.36 -26.87 -13.06
N SER A 250 -30.98 -26.77 -14.25
CA SER A 250 -30.32 -26.22 -15.45
C SER A 250 -29.92 -24.76 -15.27
N ALA A 251 -30.74 -23.92 -14.65
CA ALA A 251 -30.42 -22.51 -14.41
C ALA A 251 -29.24 -22.33 -13.43
N LEU A 252 -29.21 -23.12 -12.35
CA LEU A 252 -28.10 -23.15 -11.40
C LEU A 252 -26.81 -23.64 -12.08
N LEU A 253 -26.87 -24.73 -12.84
CA LEU A 253 -25.71 -25.25 -13.56
C LEU A 253 -25.20 -24.30 -14.67
N VAL A 254 -26.08 -23.55 -15.33
CA VAL A 254 -25.67 -22.51 -16.28
C VAL A 254 -24.93 -21.36 -15.57
N GLU A 255 -25.42 -20.93 -14.41
CA GLU A 255 -24.77 -19.91 -13.58
C GLU A 255 -23.37 -20.35 -13.12
N GLU A 256 -23.27 -21.56 -12.54
CA GLU A 256 -22.01 -22.10 -12.03
C GLU A 256 -21.02 -22.44 -13.14
N PHE A 257 -21.46 -23.12 -14.22
CA PHE A 257 -20.57 -23.55 -15.31
C PHE A 257 -20.01 -22.38 -16.11
N ILE A 258 -20.82 -21.37 -16.43
CA ILE A 258 -20.31 -20.18 -17.16
C ILE A 258 -19.37 -19.38 -16.27
N THR A 259 -19.66 -19.24 -14.97
CA THR A 259 -18.77 -18.53 -14.04
C THR A 259 -17.45 -19.29 -13.87
N PHE A 260 -17.51 -20.60 -13.64
CA PHE A 260 -16.35 -21.47 -13.65
C PHE A 260 -15.53 -21.36 -14.95
N MET A 261 -16.17 -21.45 -16.12
CA MET A 261 -15.49 -21.37 -17.41
C MET A 261 -14.86 -19.99 -17.69
N ASN A 262 -15.34 -18.92 -17.06
CA ASN A 262 -14.72 -17.58 -17.10
C ASN A 262 -13.58 -17.41 -16.08
N LEU A 263 -13.66 -18.08 -14.92
CA LEU A 263 -12.63 -18.07 -13.87
C LEU A 263 -11.49 -19.07 -14.14
N ARG A 264 -11.73 -20.16 -14.89
CA ARG A 264 -10.83 -21.31 -15.06
C ARG A 264 -9.36 -20.92 -15.33
N PRO A 265 -8.37 -21.58 -14.72
CA PRO A 265 -6.95 -21.23 -14.90
C PRO A 265 -6.55 -21.03 -16.35
N ARG A 266 -5.67 -20.05 -16.61
CA ARG A 266 -5.35 -19.60 -17.99
C ARG A 266 -4.82 -20.73 -18.88
N PHE A 267 -4.08 -21.69 -18.30
CA PHE A 267 -3.61 -22.87 -19.01
C PHE A 267 -4.73 -23.71 -19.64
N MET A 268 -5.95 -23.73 -19.07
CA MET A 268 -7.11 -24.44 -19.65
C MET A 268 -7.83 -23.68 -20.78
N ARG A 269 -7.41 -22.47 -21.13
CA ARG A 269 -8.18 -21.60 -22.06
C ARG A 269 -7.77 -21.76 -23.52
N LEU A 270 -6.58 -22.28 -23.79
CA LEU A 270 -5.98 -22.36 -25.12
C LEU A 270 -5.29 -23.70 -25.32
N SER A 271 -5.09 -24.09 -26.58
CA SER A 271 -4.15 -25.15 -26.94
C SER A 271 -2.76 -24.83 -26.37
N PHE A 272 -2.16 -25.73 -25.60
CA PHE A 272 -0.87 -25.56 -24.91
C PHE A 272 0.34 -25.43 -25.87
N THR A 273 0.11 -25.23 -27.16
CA THR A 273 1.12 -25.01 -28.21
C THR A 273 1.58 -23.55 -28.33
N GLN A 274 0.92 -22.59 -27.67
CA GLN A 274 1.19 -21.15 -27.86
C GLN A 274 1.25 -20.25 -26.61
N ASP A 275 0.88 -20.71 -25.40
CA ASP A 275 0.88 -19.87 -24.18
C ASP A 275 1.99 -20.30 -23.18
N ALA A 276 2.75 -19.31 -22.68
CA ALA A 276 3.79 -19.50 -21.69
C ALA A 276 3.22 -20.00 -20.35
N ALA A 277 2.04 -19.52 -19.93
CA ALA A 277 1.45 -19.87 -18.63
C ALA A 277 1.06 -21.36 -18.51
N GLY A 278 0.77 -22.04 -19.63
CA GLY A 278 0.56 -23.49 -19.66
C GLY A 278 1.85 -24.30 -19.63
N THR A 279 2.97 -23.69 -20.01
CA THR A 279 4.30 -24.31 -19.96
C THR A 279 4.91 -24.17 -18.56
N ASP A 280 4.66 -23.04 -17.89
CA ASP A 280 5.06 -22.72 -16.52
C ASP A 280 4.53 -23.74 -15.50
N VAL A 281 3.21 -23.99 -15.49
CA VAL A 281 2.57 -24.99 -14.60
C VAL A 281 3.09 -26.41 -14.85
N LEU A 282 3.34 -26.78 -16.11
CA LEU A 282 3.94 -28.09 -16.43
C LEU A 282 5.43 -28.15 -16.02
N GLY A 283 6.12 -27.01 -15.97
CA GLY A 283 7.47 -26.86 -15.42
C GLY A 283 7.50 -27.05 -13.90
N GLU A 284 6.57 -26.45 -13.16
CA GLU A 284 6.38 -26.65 -11.72
C GLU A 284 6.12 -28.14 -11.41
N VAL A 285 5.21 -28.80 -12.15
CA VAL A 285 4.99 -30.26 -12.04
C VAL A 285 6.25 -31.08 -12.37
N SER A 286 6.98 -30.73 -13.43
CA SER A 286 8.17 -31.48 -13.85
C SER A 286 9.29 -31.39 -12.81
N SER A 287 9.47 -30.22 -12.19
CA SER A 287 10.42 -30.00 -11.10
C SER A 287 10.01 -30.76 -9.84
N MET A 288 8.75 -30.63 -9.41
CA MET A 288 8.19 -31.37 -8.27
C MET A 288 8.37 -32.89 -8.42
N LEU A 289 8.14 -33.45 -9.62
CA LEU A 289 8.34 -34.88 -9.87
C LEU A 289 9.83 -35.28 -9.80
N HIS A 290 10.74 -34.45 -10.31
CA HIS A 290 12.18 -34.74 -10.29
C HIS A 290 12.80 -34.60 -8.89
N GLU A 291 12.22 -33.77 -8.03
CA GLU A 291 12.60 -33.66 -6.62
C GLU A 291 12.14 -34.87 -5.79
N GLN A 292 10.92 -35.37 -6.03
CA GLN A 292 10.34 -36.46 -5.20
C GLN A 292 10.70 -37.88 -5.68
N ASP A 293 10.80 -38.15 -7.00
CA ASP A 293 11.13 -39.50 -7.49
C ASP A 293 11.91 -39.50 -8.82
N ARG A 294 13.23 -39.33 -8.72
CA ARG A 294 14.15 -39.28 -9.87
C ARG A 294 14.01 -40.51 -10.77
N ASP A 295 13.93 -41.71 -10.21
CA ASP A 295 13.78 -42.96 -10.97
C ASP A 295 12.58 -42.92 -11.93
N LEU A 296 11.41 -42.47 -11.43
CA LEU A 296 10.19 -42.37 -12.22
C LEU A 296 10.34 -41.30 -13.30
N THR A 297 11.01 -40.17 -13.01
CA THR A 297 11.32 -39.19 -14.07
C THR A 297 12.25 -39.73 -15.15
N THR A 298 13.20 -40.62 -14.81
CA THR A 298 14.07 -41.30 -15.78
C THR A 298 13.29 -42.28 -16.65
N VAL A 299 12.37 -43.07 -16.07
CA VAL A 299 11.48 -43.96 -16.83
C VAL A 299 10.56 -43.15 -17.76
N ILE A 300 9.93 -42.09 -17.26
CA ILE A 300 9.06 -41.20 -18.06
C ILE A 300 9.85 -40.54 -19.19
N LYS A 301 11.08 -40.06 -18.95
CA LYS A 301 11.98 -39.58 -20.01
C LYS A 301 12.20 -40.66 -21.08
N GLY A 302 12.60 -41.87 -20.70
CA GLY A 302 12.90 -42.96 -21.64
C GLY A 302 11.71 -43.42 -22.49
N ILE A 303 10.48 -43.33 -21.98
CA ILE A 303 9.26 -43.70 -22.72
C ILE A 303 8.89 -42.66 -23.79
N TYR A 304 9.15 -41.37 -23.54
CA TYR A 304 8.66 -40.25 -24.36
C TYR A 304 9.75 -39.48 -25.13
N SER A 305 11.04 -39.67 -24.82
CA SER A 305 12.15 -38.93 -25.41
C SER A 305 13.22 -39.85 -25.97
N GLN A 306 13.49 -39.75 -27.27
CA GLN A 306 14.64 -40.41 -27.88
C GLN A 306 15.89 -39.53 -27.71
N ALA A 307 16.85 -40.02 -26.93
CA ALA A 307 18.28 -39.65 -26.93
C ALA A 307 18.78 -38.29 -26.37
N GLU A 308 17.98 -37.47 -25.67
CA GLU A 308 18.50 -36.23 -25.01
C GLU A 308 18.17 -36.12 -23.51
N GLU A 309 19.22 -35.92 -22.69
CA GLU A 309 19.14 -35.92 -21.22
C GLU A 309 18.71 -34.59 -20.57
N THR A 310 18.35 -33.57 -21.36
CA THR A 310 18.03 -32.22 -20.86
C THR A 310 16.83 -32.15 -19.90
N GLN A 311 16.67 -31.04 -19.18
CA GLN A 311 15.47 -30.80 -18.35
C GLN A 311 14.22 -30.58 -19.22
N GLU A 312 14.40 -30.06 -20.44
CA GLU A 312 13.34 -29.91 -21.44
C GLU A 312 12.73 -31.24 -21.89
N SER A 313 13.51 -32.33 -21.92
CA SER A 313 12.98 -33.65 -22.32
C SER A 313 12.02 -34.22 -21.27
N LEU A 314 12.22 -33.92 -19.98
CA LEU A 314 11.23 -34.21 -18.94
C LEU A 314 9.96 -33.39 -19.14
N LEU A 315 10.08 -32.07 -19.34
CA LEU A 315 8.94 -31.19 -19.55
C LEU A 315 8.10 -31.61 -20.77
N ARG A 316 8.76 -32.03 -21.86
CA ARG A 316 8.11 -32.58 -23.05
C ARG A 316 7.38 -33.89 -22.75
N ALA A 317 8.00 -34.81 -22.01
CA ALA A 317 7.39 -36.07 -21.59
C ALA A 317 6.18 -35.88 -20.67
N VAL A 318 6.34 -35.08 -19.59
CA VAL A 318 5.27 -34.74 -18.64
C VAL A 318 4.11 -34.05 -19.35
N LYS A 319 4.38 -33.15 -20.31
CA LYS A 319 3.37 -32.55 -21.17
C LYS A 319 2.60 -33.60 -21.97
N HIS A 320 3.26 -34.47 -22.74
CA HIS A 320 2.57 -35.51 -23.51
C HIS A 320 1.78 -36.50 -22.63
N MET A 321 2.27 -36.82 -21.43
CA MET A 321 1.64 -37.72 -20.47
C MET A 321 0.39 -37.10 -19.80
N LEU A 322 0.50 -35.89 -19.24
CA LEU A 322 -0.55 -35.29 -18.41
C LEU A 322 -1.51 -34.38 -19.18
N GLN A 323 -1.18 -33.89 -20.38
CA GLN A 323 -2.03 -32.97 -21.14
C GLN A 323 -3.51 -33.41 -21.26
N PRO A 324 -3.85 -34.70 -21.48
CA PRO A 324 -5.24 -35.16 -21.59
C PRO A 324 -6.00 -35.18 -20.27
N ALA A 325 -5.31 -35.34 -19.14
CA ALA A 325 -5.91 -35.30 -17.80
C ALA A 325 -6.00 -33.85 -17.28
N ILE A 326 -5.02 -33.01 -17.62
CA ILE A 326 -4.97 -31.61 -17.20
C ILE A 326 -6.05 -30.77 -17.89
N SER A 327 -6.31 -31.00 -19.18
CA SER A 327 -7.38 -30.30 -19.90
C SER A 327 -8.76 -30.58 -19.31
N THR A 328 -9.02 -31.82 -18.87
CA THR A 328 -10.28 -32.23 -18.24
C THR A 328 -10.32 -32.04 -16.72
N LEU A 329 -9.30 -31.47 -16.08
CA LEU A 329 -9.15 -31.42 -14.61
C LEU A 329 -9.42 -32.77 -13.93
N PHE A 330 -8.76 -33.81 -14.44
CA PHE A 330 -8.86 -35.21 -14.02
C PHE A 330 -10.27 -35.84 -14.15
N VAL A 331 -11.25 -35.14 -14.71
CA VAL A 331 -12.56 -35.71 -15.02
C VAL A 331 -12.37 -36.79 -16.08
N GLY A 332 -12.72 -38.04 -15.76
CA GLY A 332 -12.42 -39.23 -16.56
C GLY A 332 -11.19 -40.04 -16.09
N TYR A 333 -10.35 -39.47 -15.21
CA TYR A 333 -9.11 -40.08 -14.69
C TYR A 333 -9.15 -40.39 -13.20
N LEU A 334 -10.12 -39.86 -12.45
CA LEU A 334 -10.35 -40.15 -11.03
C LEU A 334 -11.77 -40.70 -10.81
N SER A 335 -11.97 -41.40 -9.70
CA SER A 335 -13.31 -41.73 -9.18
C SER A 335 -14.07 -40.44 -8.82
N MET A 336 -15.40 -40.47 -8.81
CA MET A 336 -16.19 -39.26 -8.56
C MET A 336 -15.88 -38.62 -7.20
N ASP A 337 -15.65 -39.41 -6.14
CA ASP A 337 -15.36 -38.87 -4.81
C ASP A 337 -13.98 -38.19 -4.74
N THR A 338 -12.94 -38.83 -5.28
CA THR A 338 -11.59 -38.25 -5.35
C THR A 338 -11.54 -37.05 -6.30
N LEU A 339 -12.32 -37.07 -7.39
CA LEU A 339 -12.49 -35.96 -8.32
C LEU A 339 -13.17 -34.76 -7.68
N LEU A 340 -14.29 -34.95 -6.98
CA LEU A 340 -14.99 -33.89 -6.23
C LEU A 340 -14.09 -33.30 -5.14
N TYR A 341 -13.27 -34.11 -4.47
CA TYR A 341 -12.27 -33.62 -3.54
C TYR A 341 -11.23 -32.71 -4.21
N VAL A 342 -10.62 -33.11 -5.33
CA VAL A 342 -9.67 -32.26 -6.07
C VAL A 342 -10.34 -30.95 -6.54
N TRP A 343 -11.61 -31.02 -6.94
CA TRP A 343 -12.39 -29.83 -7.32
C TRP A 343 -12.72 -28.92 -6.13
N ASP A 344 -12.99 -29.45 -4.92
CA ASP A 344 -13.10 -28.62 -3.71
C ASP A 344 -11.83 -27.79 -3.49
N GLN A 345 -10.65 -28.44 -3.58
CA GLN A 345 -9.35 -27.82 -3.34
C GLN A 345 -8.96 -26.79 -4.39
N LEU A 346 -9.54 -26.86 -5.59
CA LEU A 346 -9.45 -25.80 -6.60
C LEU A 346 -10.44 -24.66 -6.32
N ILE A 347 -11.71 -24.99 -6.02
CA ILE A 347 -12.79 -24.02 -5.89
C ILE A 347 -12.63 -23.11 -4.68
N ILE A 348 -12.20 -23.62 -3.52
CA ILE A 348 -11.95 -22.80 -2.31
C ILE A 348 -10.85 -21.76 -2.50
N GLY A 349 -10.01 -21.90 -3.52
CA GLY A 349 -8.91 -20.97 -3.83
C GLY A 349 -9.15 -20.05 -5.03
N LEU A 350 -10.32 -20.11 -5.69
CA LEU A 350 -10.59 -19.34 -6.92
C LEU A 350 -10.57 -17.81 -6.74
N ASP A 351 -10.57 -17.31 -5.50
CA ASP A 351 -10.44 -15.88 -5.20
C ASP A 351 -9.04 -15.46 -4.68
N GLN A 352 -8.08 -16.38 -4.59
CA GLN A 352 -6.70 -16.11 -4.13
C GLN A 352 -5.71 -16.16 -5.31
N PRO A 353 -5.23 -15.01 -5.84
CA PRO A 353 -4.46 -14.98 -7.09
C PRO A 353 -3.11 -15.71 -7.08
N SER A 354 -2.48 -15.90 -5.91
CA SER A 354 -1.21 -16.64 -5.75
C SER A 354 -1.41 -18.11 -5.38
N TYR A 355 -2.62 -18.53 -5.02
CA TYR A 355 -2.92 -19.93 -4.74
C TYR A 355 -3.12 -20.71 -6.05
N ASN A 356 -2.20 -21.64 -6.31
CA ASN A 356 -2.31 -22.62 -7.37
C ASN A 356 -1.94 -23.99 -6.83
N CYS A 357 -2.92 -24.78 -6.40
CA CYS A 357 -2.70 -26.15 -5.92
C CYS A 357 -2.56 -27.18 -7.05
N PHE A 358 -2.95 -26.81 -8.28
CA PHE A 358 -3.02 -27.72 -9.41
C PHE A 358 -1.69 -28.43 -9.78
N PRO A 359 -0.50 -27.80 -9.69
CA PRO A 359 0.79 -28.46 -9.88
C PRO A 359 1.02 -29.58 -8.86
N ALA A 360 0.80 -29.29 -7.58
CA ALA A 360 0.94 -30.27 -6.50
C ALA A 360 0.01 -31.46 -6.70
N PHE A 361 -1.28 -31.23 -6.99
CA PHE A 361 -2.23 -32.33 -7.29
C PHE A 361 -1.85 -33.12 -8.55
N SER A 362 -1.30 -32.48 -9.58
CA SER A 362 -0.80 -33.14 -10.79
C SER A 362 0.44 -34.01 -10.53
N ALA A 363 1.37 -33.54 -9.69
CA ALA A 363 2.53 -34.31 -9.27
C ALA A 363 2.12 -35.50 -8.39
N VAL A 364 1.22 -35.28 -7.42
CA VAL A 364 0.68 -36.34 -6.54
C VAL A 364 -0.03 -37.44 -7.34
N PHE A 365 -0.85 -37.08 -8.35
CA PHE A 365 -1.52 -38.07 -9.21
C PHE A 365 -0.52 -39.03 -9.91
N ILE A 366 0.64 -38.52 -10.34
CA ILE A 366 1.70 -39.34 -10.94
C ILE A 366 2.49 -40.13 -9.90
N LEU A 367 2.80 -39.54 -8.74
CA LEU A 367 3.52 -40.20 -7.65
C LEU A 367 2.72 -41.36 -7.02
N LEU A 368 1.40 -41.23 -6.92
CA LEU A 368 0.52 -42.32 -6.46
C LEU A 368 0.43 -43.48 -7.49
N LEU A 369 0.68 -43.20 -8.76
CA LEU A 369 0.70 -44.21 -9.83
C LEU A 369 2.11 -44.75 -10.14
N ARG A 370 3.13 -44.34 -9.37
CA ARG A 370 4.55 -44.69 -9.49
C ARG A 370 4.79 -46.13 -9.93
N ASP A 371 4.29 -47.09 -9.14
CA ASP A 371 4.69 -48.49 -9.31
C ASP A 371 4.07 -49.12 -10.56
N TYR A 372 2.90 -48.64 -10.99
CA TYR A 372 2.34 -48.98 -12.31
C TYR A 372 3.13 -48.32 -13.44
N LEU A 373 3.42 -47.02 -13.32
CA LEU A 373 4.16 -46.26 -14.33
C LEU A 373 5.58 -46.76 -14.56
N LYS A 374 6.27 -47.25 -13.51
CA LYS A 374 7.59 -47.91 -13.59
C LYS A 374 7.56 -49.24 -14.37
N THR A 375 6.40 -49.84 -14.62
CA THR A 375 6.26 -51.05 -15.48
C THR A 375 5.93 -50.74 -16.95
N CYS A 376 5.58 -49.51 -17.28
CA CYS A 376 5.24 -49.10 -18.65
C CYS A 376 6.48 -49.02 -19.54
N GLN A 377 6.32 -49.38 -20.81
CA GLN A 377 7.37 -49.36 -21.85
C GLN A 377 7.00 -48.50 -23.06
N SER A 378 5.76 -47.99 -23.15
CA SER A 378 5.31 -47.14 -24.25
C SER A 378 4.28 -46.08 -23.82
N PRO A 379 4.15 -44.96 -24.55
CA PRO A 379 3.18 -43.91 -24.23
C PRO A 379 1.72 -44.39 -24.13
N GLY A 380 1.33 -45.38 -24.94
CA GLY A 380 -0.02 -45.97 -24.90
C GLY A 380 -0.26 -46.82 -23.65
N GLN A 381 0.76 -47.50 -23.12
CA GLN A 381 0.67 -48.19 -21.83
C GLN A 381 0.56 -47.20 -20.68
N VAL A 382 1.29 -46.07 -20.75
CA VAL A 382 1.16 -44.97 -19.77
C VAL A 382 -0.26 -44.39 -19.77
N GLU A 383 -0.81 -44.02 -20.93
CA GLU A 383 -2.19 -43.49 -21.01
C GLU A 383 -3.22 -44.49 -20.47
N ALA A 384 -3.09 -45.77 -20.84
CA ALA A 384 -3.94 -46.84 -20.32
C ALA A 384 -3.81 -47.02 -18.80
N ALA A 385 -2.60 -46.93 -18.25
CA ALA A 385 -2.37 -46.99 -16.80
C ALA A 385 -3.03 -45.81 -16.08
N LEU A 386 -2.87 -44.58 -16.58
CA LEU A 386 -3.51 -43.39 -16.00
C LEU A 386 -5.05 -43.52 -15.99
N LYS A 387 -5.65 -44.00 -17.09
CA LYS A 387 -7.12 -44.17 -17.21
C LYS A 387 -7.68 -45.35 -16.42
N THR A 388 -6.91 -46.43 -16.21
CA THR A 388 -7.40 -47.65 -15.51
C THR A 388 -7.05 -47.70 -14.03
N ARG A 389 -5.96 -47.03 -13.60
CA ARG A 389 -5.50 -46.99 -12.20
C ARG A 389 -5.82 -45.67 -11.50
N GLY A 390 -5.87 -44.56 -12.22
CA GLY A 390 -6.31 -43.27 -11.67
C GLY A 390 -7.67 -43.36 -10.94
N PRO A 391 -8.71 -44.03 -11.49
CA PRO A 391 -9.99 -44.22 -10.81
C PRO A 391 -9.94 -45.11 -9.56
N THR A 392 -8.83 -45.81 -9.28
CA THR A 392 -8.63 -46.57 -8.04
C THR A 392 -7.98 -45.75 -6.92
N LEU A 393 -7.55 -44.52 -7.19
CA LEU A 393 -6.96 -43.62 -6.18
C LEU A 393 -8.02 -43.03 -5.25
N SER A 394 -7.74 -43.08 -3.95
CA SER A 394 -8.59 -42.57 -2.88
C SER A 394 -8.29 -41.11 -2.52
N VAL A 395 -9.26 -40.47 -1.84
CA VAL A 395 -9.07 -39.16 -1.21
C VAL A 395 -7.94 -39.19 -0.19
N GLU A 396 -7.84 -40.26 0.61
CA GLU A 396 -6.86 -40.40 1.70
C GLU A 396 -5.41 -40.41 1.19
N GLU A 397 -5.13 -41.12 0.11
CA GLU A 397 -3.81 -41.15 -0.53
C GLU A 397 -3.37 -39.76 -1.02
N PHE A 398 -4.28 -39.00 -1.66
CA PHE A 398 -4.01 -37.61 -2.03
C PHE A 398 -3.82 -36.72 -0.80
N GLN A 399 -4.67 -36.86 0.22
CA GLN A 399 -4.57 -36.08 1.45
C GLN A 399 -3.23 -36.27 2.14
N ASP A 400 -2.72 -37.50 2.21
CA ASP A 400 -1.48 -37.79 2.91
C ASP A 400 -0.25 -37.34 2.11
N MET A 401 -0.24 -37.50 0.79
CA MET A 401 0.82 -36.96 -0.07
C MET A 401 0.87 -35.42 -0.03
N ILE A 402 -0.27 -34.73 -0.14
CA ILE A 402 -0.34 -33.27 0.01
C ILE A 402 0.12 -32.87 1.42
N ARG A 403 -0.34 -33.54 2.48
CA ARG A 403 0.06 -33.28 3.88
C ARG A 403 1.57 -33.38 4.09
N ARG A 404 2.21 -34.39 3.51
CA ARG A 404 3.65 -34.66 3.67
C ARG A 404 4.53 -33.68 2.87
N HIS A 405 4.15 -33.34 1.64
CA HIS A 405 5.05 -32.67 0.70
C HIS A 405 4.68 -31.20 0.40
N TYR A 406 3.40 -30.84 0.36
CA TYR A 406 2.94 -29.57 -0.24
C TYR A 406 2.09 -28.68 0.69
N PHE A 407 1.50 -29.23 1.75
CA PHE A 407 0.49 -28.56 2.57
C PHE A 407 0.99 -27.23 3.18
N LYS A 408 2.24 -27.16 3.65
CA LYS A 408 2.80 -25.93 4.24
C LYS A 408 2.80 -24.78 3.23
N GLU A 409 3.19 -25.05 1.99
CA GLU A 409 3.27 -24.07 0.92
C GLU A 409 1.87 -23.69 0.40
N LEU A 410 1.00 -24.69 0.17
CA LEU A 410 -0.37 -24.42 -0.25
C LEU A 410 -1.13 -23.62 0.82
N TYR A 411 -0.89 -23.91 2.10
CA TYR A 411 -1.44 -23.14 3.21
C TYR A 411 -0.90 -21.71 3.25
N SER A 412 0.41 -21.48 3.01
CA SER A 412 0.95 -20.12 2.96
C SER A 412 0.46 -19.33 1.75
N ARG A 413 0.40 -19.94 0.55
CA ARG A 413 -0.17 -19.29 -0.66
C ARG A 413 -1.67 -18.96 -0.47
N LEU A 414 -2.43 -19.80 0.26
CA LEU A 414 -3.86 -19.59 0.56
C LEU A 414 -4.14 -18.56 1.69
N HIS A 415 -3.10 -18.14 2.43
CA HIS A 415 -3.17 -17.18 3.55
C HIS A 415 -2.08 -16.10 3.45
N GLU A 416 -1.63 -15.78 2.23
CA GLU A 416 -0.43 -14.97 1.99
C GLU A 416 -0.63 -13.48 2.38
N ASP A 417 -1.89 -13.02 2.36
CA ASP A 417 -2.34 -11.71 2.85
C ASP A 417 -2.06 -11.44 4.35
N ASP A 418 -1.68 -12.44 5.14
CA ASP A 418 -1.50 -12.32 6.59
C ASP A 418 -0.04 -12.11 7.08
N ASN A 419 1.01 -12.24 6.25
CA ASN A 419 2.38 -12.50 6.76
C ASN A 419 3.61 -11.71 6.23
N GLU A 420 3.51 -10.78 5.26
CA GLU A 420 4.71 -10.09 4.72
C GLU A 420 5.20 -8.84 5.51
N PRO A 421 6.51 -8.49 5.48
CA PRO A 421 7.09 -7.26 6.06
C PRO A 421 7.14 -6.06 5.09
N PHE A 422 7.32 -4.85 5.62
CA PHE A 422 7.03 -3.57 4.93
C PHE A 422 8.18 -2.87 4.18
N PRO A 423 7.88 -2.20 3.05
CA PRO A 423 8.60 -1.02 2.56
C PRO A 423 7.99 0.30 3.07
N ILE A 424 8.73 1.41 2.94
CA ILE A 424 8.31 2.78 3.33
C ILE A 424 7.70 3.51 2.12
N HIS A 425 6.68 4.36 2.35
CA HIS A 425 5.96 5.09 1.30
C HIS A 425 6.72 6.28 0.69
N ASP A 426 6.55 6.47 -0.62
CA ASP A 426 6.84 7.68 -1.40
C ASP A 426 5.50 8.22 -1.96
N PRO A 427 5.18 9.54 -1.86
CA PRO A 427 3.89 10.08 -2.32
C PRO A 427 3.64 10.07 -3.83
N THR A 428 4.66 9.87 -4.68
CA THR A 428 4.63 10.32 -6.08
C THR A 428 4.05 9.33 -7.11
N GLN A 429 3.56 8.15 -6.71
CA GLN A 429 3.17 7.08 -7.64
C GLN A 429 1.65 7.00 -7.93
N ALA A 430 1.25 7.44 -9.12
CA ALA A 430 -0.15 7.54 -9.56
C ALA A 430 -0.75 6.22 -10.13
N LEU A 431 -0.97 5.22 -9.27
CA LEU A 431 -1.82 4.04 -9.54
C LEU A 431 -2.72 3.76 -8.32
N PRO A 432 -3.92 3.16 -8.48
CA PRO A 432 -4.91 3.06 -7.41
C PRO A 432 -4.37 2.27 -6.19
N PRO A 433 -4.17 2.90 -5.02
CA PRO A 433 -3.21 2.39 -4.02
C PRO A 433 -3.76 1.35 -3.03
N TRP A 434 -4.97 0.84 -3.24
CA TRP A 434 -5.75 0.20 -2.17
C TRP A 434 -5.61 -1.33 -2.08
N SER A 435 -5.03 -2.01 -3.07
CA SER A 435 -4.88 -3.47 -3.07
C SER A 435 -3.75 -4.00 -2.17
N TYR A 436 -2.88 -3.13 -1.66
CA TYR A 436 -1.72 -3.50 -0.84
C TYR A 436 -1.76 -2.99 0.61
N LEU A 437 -2.70 -2.11 0.95
CA LEU A 437 -2.80 -1.47 2.27
C LEU A 437 -3.51 -2.33 3.34
N SER A 438 -4.07 -3.49 2.95
CA SER A 438 -4.66 -4.49 3.85
C SER A 438 -3.64 -5.26 4.69
N ARG A 439 -2.39 -5.35 4.21
CA ARG A 439 -1.31 -6.19 4.76
C ARG A 439 -0.54 -5.52 5.90
N VAL A 440 -1.22 -4.78 6.78
CA VAL A 440 -0.58 -4.03 7.88
C VAL A 440 -0.61 -4.81 9.20
N THR A 441 0.55 -5.36 9.60
CA THR A 441 0.82 -5.69 11.00
C THR A 441 0.86 -4.41 11.85
N VAL A 442 -0.27 -4.12 12.51
CA VAL A 442 -0.39 -2.99 13.45
C VAL A 442 0.54 -3.23 14.65
N PRO A 443 1.37 -2.25 15.06
CA PRO A 443 2.24 -2.41 16.22
C PRO A 443 1.43 -2.70 17.50
N PRO A 444 1.93 -3.56 18.41
CA PRO A 444 1.20 -3.92 19.62
C PRO A 444 0.85 -2.68 20.44
N ARG A 445 -0.42 -2.55 20.83
CA ARG A 445 -0.96 -1.34 21.46
C ARG A 445 -0.22 -1.00 22.75
N THR A 446 0.62 0.04 22.68
CA THR A 446 0.98 0.83 23.86
C THR A 446 -0.29 1.39 24.48
N ARG A 447 -0.45 1.15 25.79
CA ARG A 447 -1.57 1.60 26.61
C ARG A 447 -1.57 3.13 26.71
N PRO A 448 -2.70 3.77 27.08
CA PRO A 448 -2.73 5.21 27.33
C PRO A 448 -1.73 5.66 28.39
N GLU A 449 -1.45 4.82 29.40
CA GLU A 449 -0.38 5.05 30.38
C GLU A 449 0.99 5.08 29.70
N ASP A 450 1.33 4.02 28.95
CA ASP A 450 2.61 3.87 28.23
C ASP A 450 2.87 5.06 27.29
N ARG A 451 1.85 5.54 26.56
CA ARG A 451 1.97 6.73 25.69
C ARG A 451 2.23 8.01 26.49
N LYS A 452 1.61 8.14 27.67
CA LYS A 452 1.81 9.28 28.57
C LYS A 452 3.18 9.24 29.27
N GLN A 453 3.72 8.05 29.50
CA GLN A 453 5.07 7.85 30.01
C GLN A 453 6.13 8.06 28.93
N ALA A 454 5.99 7.47 27.75
CA ALA A 454 6.91 7.68 26.62
C ALA A 454 6.99 9.15 26.17
N ARG A 455 5.90 9.94 26.31
CA ARG A 455 5.94 11.40 26.14
C ARG A 455 6.81 12.08 27.22
N LYS A 456 6.60 11.77 28.50
CA LYS A 456 7.45 12.29 29.60
C LYS A 456 8.92 11.91 29.44
N GLU A 457 9.21 10.70 28.99
CA GLU A 457 10.58 10.21 28.76
C GLU A 457 11.24 10.94 27.58
N ARG A 458 10.51 11.18 26.48
CA ARG A 458 10.98 12.05 25.39
C ARG A 458 11.19 13.50 25.84
N GLU A 459 10.25 14.09 26.56
CA GLU A 459 10.40 15.43 27.15
C GLU A 459 11.61 15.53 28.11
N MET A 460 11.92 14.45 28.85
CA MET A 460 13.10 14.36 29.72
C MET A 460 14.39 14.28 28.89
N LEU A 461 14.43 13.43 27.86
CA LEU A 461 15.57 13.27 26.96
C LEU A 461 15.84 14.55 26.16
N GLU A 462 14.81 15.21 25.66
CA GLU A 462 14.91 16.52 25.00
C GLU A 462 15.44 17.61 25.94
N LYS A 463 15.00 17.63 27.21
CA LYS A 463 15.57 18.53 28.23
C LYS A 463 17.05 18.23 28.48
N GLN A 464 17.43 16.97 28.71
CA GLN A 464 18.83 16.58 28.88
C GLN A 464 19.69 16.88 27.65
N HIS A 465 19.15 16.74 26.44
CA HIS A 465 19.84 17.07 25.20
C HIS A 465 20.04 18.59 25.07
N LYS A 466 19.00 19.38 25.38
CA LYS A 466 19.04 20.84 25.37
C LYS A 466 19.95 21.41 26.47
N GLU A 467 20.08 20.72 27.60
CA GLU A 467 21.03 21.05 28.67
C GLU A 467 22.47 20.68 28.28
N ARG A 468 22.70 19.53 27.63
CA ARG A 468 24.00 19.17 27.05
C ARG A 468 24.44 20.18 26.00
N LEU A 469 23.60 20.51 25.02
CA LEU A 469 23.87 21.56 24.04
C LEU A 469 24.21 22.90 24.71
N LYS A 470 23.44 23.33 25.73
CA LYS A 470 23.75 24.53 26.53
C LYS A 470 25.02 24.44 27.37
N HIS A 471 25.57 23.26 27.62
CA HIS A 471 26.85 23.08 28.32
C HIS A 471 28.01 23.10 27.32
N GLU A 472 27.84 22.43 26.19
CA GLU A 472 28.76 22.38 25.06
C GLU A 472 28.94 23.76 24.40
N GLU A 473 27.86 24.52 24.21
CA GLU A 473 27.88 25.92 23.75
C GLU A 473 28.67 26.82 24.72
N ARG A 474 28.58 26.58 26.04
CA ARG A 474 29.35 27.32 27.05
C ARG A 474 30.83 26.93 27.05
N LEU A 475 31.15 25.64 26.88
CA LEU A 475 32.51 25.15 26.69
C LEU A 475 33.14 25.69 25.40
N GLN A 476 32.36 25.78 24.32
CA GLN A 476 32.82 26.34 23.06
C GLN A 476 33.07 27.84 23.17
N LYS A 477 32.14 28.62 23.74
CA LYS A 477 32.35 30.07 23.98
C LYS A 477 33.57 30.34 24.88
N PHE A 478 33.84 29.48 25.86
CA PHE A 478 35.04 29.61 26.68
C PHE A 478 36.32 29.39 25.86
N ARG A 479 36.36 28.37 25.00
CA ARG A 479 37.48 28.12 24.07
C ARG A 479 37.66 29.27 23.06
N GLU A 480 36.58 29.75 22.46
CA GLU A 480 36.60 30.89 21.54
C GLU A 480 37.10 32.17 22.21
N GLU A 481 36.72 32.43 23.47
CA GLU A 481 37.24 33.57 24.23
C GLU A 481 38.72 33.39 24.64
N GLU A 482 39.14 32.17 24.98
CA GLU A 482 40.53 31.86 25.31
C GLU A 482 41.46 31.94 24.08
N GLU A 483 41.02 31.47 22.92
CA GLU A 483 41.68 31.70 21.63
C GLU A 483 41.74 33.18 21.27
N ARG A 484 40.65 33.94 21.47
CA ARG A 484 40.65 35.41 21.27
C ARG A 484 41.68 36.08 22.16
N ARG A 485 41.76 35.74 23.46
CA ARG A 485 42.78 36.29 24.38
C ARG A 485 44.20 35.95 23.94
N GLN A 486 44.44 34.75 23.40
CA GLN A 486 45.74 34.38 22.81
C GLN A 486 46.06 35.21 21.54
N GLN A 487 45.07 35.44 20.68
CA GLN A 487 45.25 36.28 19.48
C GLN A 487 45.52 37.75 19.86
N GLU A 488 44.76 38.30 20.81
CA GLU A 488 44.96 39.65 21.36
C GLU A 488 46.34 39.78 22.01
N SER A 489 46.80 38.77 22.75
CA SER A 489 48.15 38.76 23.35
C SER A 489 49.27 38.78 22.30
N ARG A 490 49.13 37.99 21.22
CA ARG A 490 50.08 37.99 20.09
C ARG A 490 50.06 39.33 19.34
N LEU A 491 48.88 39.94 19.17
CA LEU A 491 48.75 41.26 18.55
C LEU A 491 49.41 42.34 19.39
N LEU A 492 49.22 42.33 20.71
CA LEU A 492 49.88 43.26 21.63
C LEU A 492 51.41 43.12 21.60
N GLN A 493 51.93 41.89 21.55
CA GLN A 493 53.37 41.66 21.41
C GLN A 493 53.91 42.25 20.10
N LEU A 494 53.24 42.03 18.96
CA LEU A 494 53.63 42.63 17.67
C LEU A 494 53.53 44.16 17.68
N LEU A 495 52.56 44.74 18.41
CA LEU A 495 52.42 46.18 18.59
C LEU A 495 53.54 46.76 19.48
N GLU A 496 54.01 46.02 20.49
CA GLU A 496 55.13 46.43 21.34
C GLU A 496 56.48 46.31 20.60
N GLU A 497 56.68 45.25 19.82
CA GLU A 497 57.86 45.07 18.94
C GLU A 497 57.93 46.16 17.86
N THR A 498 56.81 46.48 17.20
CA THR A 498 56.76 47.58 16.21
C THR A 498 56.90 48.96 16.85
N LYS A 499 56.31 49.20 18.03
CA LYS A 499 56.57 50.41 18.82
C LYS A 499 58.07 50.53 19.17
N GLY A 500 58.72 49.44 19.57
CA GLY A 500 60.16 49.41 19.85
C GLY A 500 61.01 49.81 18.64
N THR A 501 60.70 49.30 17.44
CA THR A 501 61.43 49.70 16.22
C THR A 501 61.14 51.16 15.82
N PHE A 502 59.91 51.66 15.97
CA PHE A 502 59.60 53.08 15.77
C PHE A 502 60.29 53.99 16.79
N GLU A 503 60.41 53.59 18.06
CA GLU A 503 61.12 54.38 19.07
C GLU A 503 62.63 54.39 18.80
N ALA A 504 63.24 53.29 18.36
CA ALA A 504 64.62 53.25 17.90
C ALA A 504 64.86 54.17 16.68
N GLN A 505 63.99 54.11 15.66
CA GLN A 505 64.03 55.03 14.52
C GLN A 505 63.88 56.50 14.96
N ARG A 506 63.00 56.79 15.91
CA ARG A 506 62.80 58.13 16.46
C ARG A 506 64.03 58.63 17.24
N VAL A 507 64.75 57.77 17.94
CA VAL A 507 66.04 58.12 18.59
C VAL A 507 67.09 58.43 17.53
N TYR A 508 67.28 57.55 16.55
CA TYR A 508 68.22 57.75 15.44
C TYR A 508 67.96 59.06 14.67
N LEU A 509 66.70 59.33 14.32
CA LEU A 509 66.30 60.57 13.64
C LEU A 509 66.46 61.81 14.53
N LYS A 510 66.20 61.71 15.85
CA LYS A 510 66.52 62.80 16.79
C LYS A 510 68.01 63.08 16.85
N GLU A 511 68.85 62.04 16.81
CA GLU A 511 70.30 62.17 16.89
C GLU A 511 70.87 62.85 15.63
N GLN A 512 70.41 62.46 14.44
CA GLN A 512 70.69 63.19 13.20
C GLN A 512 70.21 64.65 13.26
N LEU A 513 69.01 64.90 13.80
CA LEU A 513 68.46 66.26 13.92
C LEU A 513 69.24 67.11 14.95
N THR A 514 69.83 66.50 16.00
CA THR A 514 70.77 67.20 16.89
C THR A 514 72.12 67.48 16.21
N GLN A 515 72.64 66.56 15.38
CA GLN A 515 73.86 66.82 14.58
C GLN A 515 73.62 67.95 13.57
N GLU A 516 72.47 67.98 12.89
CA GLU A 516 72.10 69.06 11.99
C GLU A 516 71.92 70.40 12.73
N LYS A 517 71.32 70.39 13.94
CA LYS A 517 71.22 71.58 14.80
C LYS A 517 72.57 72.07 15.28
N GLN A 518 73.51 71.18 15.60
CA GLN A 518 74.88 71.53 15.98
C GLN A 518 75.56 72.27 14.82
N LEU A 519 75.50 71.69 13.61
CA LEU A 519 76.04 72.28 12.38
C LEU A 519 75.39 73.65 12.07
N ARG A 520 74.06 73.74 12.16
CA ARG A 520 73.33 75.01 11.99
C ARG A 520 73.67 76.04 13.05
N TYR A 521 73.91 75.65 14.31
CA TYR A 521 74.32 76.56 15.37
C TYR A 521 75.74 77.09 15.14
N GLU A 522 76.67 76.26 14.66
CA GLU A 522 78.01 76.70 14.28
C GLU A 522 77.98 77.67 13.10
N MET A 523 77.15 77.41 12.08
CA MET A 523 76.88 78.37 11.00
C MET A 523 76.20 79.66 11.48
N GLN A 524 75.19 79.56 12.35
CA GLN A 524 74.48 80.72 12.89
C GLN A 524 75.41 81.58 13.75
N LYS A 525 76.25 80.98 14.60
CA LYS A 525 77.25 81.70 15.40
C LYS A 525 78.28 82.43 14.52
N ALA A 526 78.65 81.86 13.37
CA ALA A 526 79.50 82.54 12.39
C ALA A 526 78.79 83.73 11.72
N ALA A 527 77.47 83.64 11.49
CA ALA A 527 76.66 84.75 10.97
C ALA A 527 76.38 85.83 12.05
N GLU A 528 76.11 85.44 13.29
CA GLU A 528 75.93 86.35 14.43
C GLU A 528 77.21 87.14 14.74
N ALA A 529 78.39 86.55 14.54
CA ALA A 529 79.66 87.27 14.60
C ALA A 529 79.79 88.36 13.52
N GLN A 530 79.14 88.19 12.35
CA GLN A 530 79.06 89.24 11.32
C GLN A 530 78.00 90.30 11.69
N ILE A 531 76.84 89.86 12.20
CA ILE A 531 75.74 90.76 12.60
C ILE A 531 76.13 91.64 13.79
N SER A 532 76.82 91.11 14.80
CA SER A 532 77.31 91.91 15.94
C SER A 532 78.24 93.05 15.52
N GLY A 533 79.01 92.87 14.44
CA GLY A 533 79.83 93.93 13.86
C GLY A 533 79.03 95.06 13.18
N LEU A 534 77.80 94.76 12.75
CA LEU A 534 76.85 95.73 12.18
C LEU A 534 75.95 96.36 13.25
N GLU A 535 75.61 95.62 14.32
CA GLU A 535 74.75 96.14 15.40
C GLU A 535 75.46 97.17 16.27
N ASP A 536 76.77 97.05 16.54
CA ASP A 536 77.54 98.12 17.20
C ASP A 536 77.65 99.40 16.34
N GLU A 537 77.45 99.30 15.03
CA GLU A 537 77.35 100.44 14.11
C GLU A 537 75.97 101.12 14.23
N ILE A 538 74.90 100.32 14.30
CA ILE A 538 73.50 100.79 14.50
C ILE A 538 73.29 101.41 15.90
N LYS A 539 73.92 100.85 16.94
CA LYS A 539 73.68 101.24 18.34
C LYS A 539 74.02 102.71 18.64
N LYS A 540 74.99 103.28 17.92
CA LYS A 540 75.33 104.72 17.97
C LYS A 540 74.23 105.65 17.44
N LEU A 541 73.31 105.13 16.64
CA LEU A 541 72.25 105.92 15.99
C LEU A 541 70.96 106.01 16.82
N GLN A 542 70.80 105.18 17.87
CA GLN A 542 69.53 105.08 18.62
C GLN A 542 69.47 105.86 19.95
N GLU A 543 70.57 106.45 20.43
CA GLU A 543 70.54 107.28 21.66
C GLU A 543 69.78 108.62 21.50
N GLN A 544 69.27 108.93 20.30
CA GLN A 544 68.89 110.31 19.94
C GLN A 544 67.38 110.67 20.04
N GLN A 545 66.44 109.71 20.17
CA GLN A 545 65.00 110.03 20.14
C GLN A 545 64.17 109.44 21.29
N ARG A 546 63.81 110.34 22.22
CA ARG A 546 62.65 110.23 23.12
C ARG A 546 61.35 110.70 22.40
N CYS A 547 60.23 110.40 23.06
CA CYS A 547 58.87 110.94 22.85
C CYS A 547 58.01 110.31 21.74
N ASN A 548 56.86 109.77 22.19
CA ASN A 548 55.62 109.49 21.43
C ASN A 548 55.75 108.35 20.37
N PHE A 549 54.70 107.59 20.03
CA PHE A 549 53.25 107.76 20.26
C PHE A 549 52.52 106.41 20.44
N TRP A 550 51.18 106.44 20.50
CA TRP A 550 50.26 105.33 20.76
C TRP A 550 49.84 104.50 19.51
N HIS A 551 49.28 103.31 19.81
CA HIS A 551 48.11 102.67 19.19
C HIS A 551 48.17 101.83 17.88
N ILE A 552 47.63 100.61 18.03
CA ILE A 552 46.63 99.89 17.18
C ILE A 552 47.06 99.49 15.74
N LEU A 553 47.22 98.20 15.42
CA LEU A 553 46.24 97.11 15.18
C LEU A 553 45.53 97.16 13.80
N GLU A 554 45.37 95.97 13.19
CA GLU A 554 44.64 95.64 11.96
C GLU A 554 45.26 96.03 10.60
N LEU A 555 44.55 95.64 9.52
CA LEU A 555 44.96 95.44 8.12
C LEU A 555 45.74 94.12 7.88
N LEU A 556 45.47 93.26 6.87
CA LEU A 556 44.43 93.07 5.82
C LEU A 556 44.59 91.58 5.33
N CYS A 557 43.72 90.87 4.59
CA CYS A 557 42.31 90.96 4.17
C CYS A 557 41.97 89.69 3.32
N VAL A 558 40.81 89.68 2.63
CA VAL A 558 40.46 88.81 1.47
C VAL A 558 40.16 87.33 1.81
N CYS A 559 39.03 86.70 1.43
CA CYS A 559 37.67 87.14 1.12
C CYS A 559 36.73 85.90 1.05
N LYS A 560 35.44 86.10 1.39
CA LYS A 560 34.20 85.77 0.62
C LYS A 560 34.21 84.60 -0.41
N ALA A 561 33.14 83.83 -0.64
CA ALA A 561 31.78 83.74 -0.06
C ALA A 561 31.10 82.44 -0.62
N ARG A 562 30.31 81.65 0.14
CA ARG A 562 28.86 81.78 0.46
C ARG A 562 27.97 81.59 -0.80
N ILE A 563 26.95 80.73 -0.87
CA ILE A 563 25.69 80.73 -0.07
C ILE A 563 24.94 79.36 -0.08
N ILE A 564 24.51 78.89 1.12
CA ILE A 564 23.16 78.49 1.62
C ILE A 564 22.22 77.69 0.66
N ILE A 565 21.63 76.53 1.03
CA ILE A 565 20.35 76.27 1.77
C ILE A 565 20.34 74.77 2.24
N ILE A 566 20.18 74.37 3.51
CA ILE A 566 18.99 74.38 4.45
C ILE A 566 17.97 73.27 4.07
N MET A 567 17.49 72.30 4.91
CA MET A 567 17.34 72.09 6.38
C MET A 567 17.69 70.65 6.89
N TYR A 568 17.83 70.53 8.23
CA TYR A 568 17.53 69.44 9.21
C TYR A 568 16.63 68.26 8.77
N GLY A 569 16.61 67.06 9.38
CA GLY A 569 17.20 66.49 10.63
C GLY A 569 16.90 64.96 10.73
N THR A 570 16.99 64.20 11.83
CA THR A 570 17.21 64.49 13.27
C THR A 570 17.84 63.29 14.03
N VAL A 571 18.50 63.60 15.14
CA VAL A 571 19.37 62.82 16.05
C VAL A 571 18.72 61.60 16.79
N HIS A 572 19.34 60.41 16.64
CA HIS A 572 19.85 59.44 17.65
C HIS A 572 19.43 59.57 19.16
N TRP A 573 19.24 58.45 19.90
CA TRP A 573 19.71 58.14 21.30
C TRP A 573 18.89 57.07 22.09
N SER A 574 19.62 56.03 22.57
CA SER A 574 19.55 55.26 23.85
C SER A 574 18.26 54.73 24.55
N LEU A 575 18.45 53.56 25.20
CA LEU A 575 17.77 52.96 26.38
C LEU A 575 17.69 53.93 27.61
N PRO A 576 16.98 53.66 28.77
CA PRO A 576 16.68 52.34 29.41
C PRO A 576 15.32 52.18 30.15
N TRP A 577 15.28 51.38 31.23
CA TRP A 577 14.16 50.68 31.89
C TRP A 577 13.29 51.44 32.95
N MET A 578 12.15 50.80 33.31
CA MET A 578 11.68 50.40 34.68
C MET A 578 10.52 51.10 35.45
N MET A 579 9.58 50.23 35.90
CA MET A 579 8.87 50.13 37.21
C MET A 579 7.54 50.88 37.58
N HIS A 580 6.80 50.20 38.48
CA HIS A 580 5.63 50.57 39.35
C HIS A 580 4.20 50.69 38.76
N ALA A 581 3.07 50.45 39.50
CA ALA A 581 2.74 49.52 40.61
C ALA A 581 1.23 49.62 41.07
N LEU A 582 0.64 48.53 41.63
CA LEU A 582 -0.58 48.47 42.53
C LEU A 582 -1.97 48.82 41.86
N TRP A 583 -3.22 48.72 42.40
CA TRP A 583 -3.98 48.20 43.61
C TRP A 583 -5.51 48.49 43.34
N GLU A 584 -6.61 47.80 43.70
CA GLU A 584 -7.08 46.58 44.46
C GLU A 584 -8.08 45.73 43.56
N VAL A 585 -9.04 44.81 43.87
CA VAL A 585 -9.96 44.34 44.98
C VAL A 585 -11.26 45.21 45.13
N THR A 586 -12.53 44.76 45.36
CA THR A 586 -13.18 43.60 46.07
C THR A 586 -14.35 42.88 45.31
N SER A 587 -14.68 41.64 45.76
CA SER A 587 -16.01 40.95 45.73
C SER A 587 -16.74 40.67 44.38
N GLY A 588 -17.33 39.49 44.10
CA GLY A 588 -17.50 38.25 44.88
C GLY A 588 -18.19 37.11 44.07
N MET A 589 -18.31 35.91 44.67
CA MET A 589 -18.92 34.65 44.18
C MET A 589 -20.18 34.81 43.27
N SER A 590 -20.54 33.97 42.29
CA SER A 590 -20.04 32.67 41.74
C SER A 590 -20.97 32.27 40.55
N ARG A 591 -20.68 31.39 39.57
CA ARG A 591 -19.54 30.54 39.15
C ARG A 591 -19.61 30.36 37.61
N ASN A 592 -18.47 30.35 36.91
CA ASN A 592 -18.17 29.55 35.71
C ASN A 592 -16.66 29.66 35.42
N ILE A 593 -16.04 28.70 34.73
CA ILE A 593 -14.57 28.67 34.54
C ILE A 593 -14.18 29.34 33.22
N GLU A 594 -13.57 30.51 33.32
CA GLU A 594 -12.90 31.21 32.21
C GLU A 594 -11.38 31.16 32.39
N ILE A 595 -10.63 31.27 31.29
CA ILE A 595 -9.17 31.40 31.29
C ILE A 595 -8.83 32.68 30.54
N HIS A 596 -8.17 33.63 31.22
CA HIS A 596 -7.74 34.92 30.67
C HIS A 596 -8.87 35.77 30.04
N GLY A 597 -10.09 35.72 30.59
CA GLY A 597 -11.22 36.56 30.15
C GLY A 597 -11.75 36.25 28.75
N LYS A 598 -11.43 35.06 28.21
CA LYS A 598 -12.05 34.52 27.00
C LYS A 598 -12.76 33.21 27.33
N THR A 599 -14.01 33.09 26.90
CA THR A 599 -14.73 31.81 26.95
C THR A 599 -14.13 30.81 25.97
N ALA A 600 -14.34 29.51 26.20
CA ALA A 600 -13.84 28.47 25.29
C ALA A 600 -14.28 28.69 23.82
N ALA A 601 -15.49 29.22 23.61
CA ALA A 601 -16.01 29.58 22.29
C ALA A 601 -15.19 30.69 21.61
N MET A 602 -14.79 31.74 22.36
CA MET A 602 -13.91 32.80 21.85
C MET A 602 -12.52 32.27 21.53
N VAL A 603 -11.96 31.40 22.37
CA VAL A 603 -10.65 30.78 22.11
C VAL A 603 -10.68 29.88 20.86
N THR A 604 -11.76 29.14 20.63
CA THR A 604 -11.92 28.37 19.37
C THR A 604 -12.16 29.26 18.15
N LEU A 605 -12.79 30.43 18.30
CA LEU A 605 -12.96 31.41 17.22
C LEU A 605 -11.62 32.07 16.85
N ASP A 606 -10.87 32.58 17.83
CA ASP A 606 -9.51 33.10 17.63
C ASP A 606 -8.62 32.08 16.89
N LEU A 607 -8.69 30.80 17.32
CA LEU A 607 -7.88 29.72 16.75
C LEU A 607 -8.32 29.35 15.33
N LEU A 608 -9.62 29.28 15.05
CA LEU A 608 -10.15 29.06 13.70
C LEU A 608 -9.77 30.20 12.74
N GLU A 609 -9.85 31.44 13.21
CA GLU A 609 -9.44 32.61 12.44
C GLU A 609 -7.94 32.59 12.14
N GLN A 610 -7.08 32.28 13.11
CA GLN A 610 -5.63 32.10 12.89
C GLN A 610 -5.32 30.94 11.93
N ILE A 611 -6.04 29.82 12.02
CA ILE A 611 -5.88 28.68 11.09
C ILE A 611 -6.31 29.08 9.67
N MET A 612 -7.42 29.81 9.51
CA MET A 612 -7.86 30.31 8.20
C MET A 612 -6.88 31.32 7.61
N GLN A 613 -6.35 32.24 8.42
CA GLN A 613 -5.34 33.21 7.99
C GLN A 613 -4.03 32.52 7.58
N ALA A 614 -3.56 31.53 8.34
CA ALA A 614 -2.38 30.73 8.00
C ALA A 614 -2.58 29.89 6.72
N ALA A 615 -3.71 29.20 6.58
CA ALA A 615 -4.03 28.43 5.38
C ALA A 615 -4.12 29.33 4.13
N ASN A 616 -4.71 30.52 4.26
CA ASN A 616 -4.76 31.50 3.18
C ASN A 616 -3.36 32.03 2.83
N ALA A 617 -2.51 32.34 3.81
CA ALA A 617 -1.14 32.80 3.59
C ALA A 617 -0.24 31.72 2.96
N ILE A 618 -0.47 30.44 3.25
CA ILE A 618 0.23 29.32 2.58
C ILE A 618 -0.25 29.17 1.12
N ALA A 619 -1.56 29.24 0.86
CA ALA A 619 -2.13 29.03 -0.47
C ALA A 619 -1.95 30.24 -1.42
N ASN A 620 -1.93 31.45 -0.88
CA ASN A 620 -1.90 32.71 -1.64
C ASN A 620 -0.67 33.58 -1.38
N GLY A 621 0.23 33.22 -0.47
CA GLY A 621 1.32 34.09 -0.01
C GLY A 621 0.89 35.07 1.08
N HIS A 622 1.85 35.62 1.81
CA HIS A 622 1.62 36.50 2.97
C HIS A 622 1.30 37.96 2.57
N ASN A 623 1.50 38.31 1.30
CA ASN A 623 1.25 39.64 0.74
C ASN A 623 0.93 39.55 -0.76
N ALA A 624 0.39 40.65 -1.32
CA ALA A 624 -0.02 40.71 -2.71
C ALA A 624 1.12 40.54 -3.74
N ALA A 625 2.39 40.76 -3.35
CA ALA A 625 3.54 40.53 -4.24
C ALA A 625 3.89 39.04 -4.32
N GLU A 626 3.90 38.32 -3.20
CA GLU A 626 3.96 36.85 -3.16
C GLU A 626 2.78 36.23 -3.93
N GLN A 627 1.57 36.72 -3.71
CA GLN A 627 0.38 36.26 -4.46
C GLN A 627 0.52 36.49 -5.97
N GLY A 628 1.05 37.65 -6.38
CA GLY A 628 1.36 37.94 -7.78
C GLY A 628 2.40 36.99 -8.37
N SER A 629 3.45 36.67 -7.60
CA SER A 629 4.52 35.74 -7.96
C SER A 629 4.02 34.30 -8.12
N LEU A 630 3.31 33.77 -7.11
CA LEU A 630 2.71 32.42 -7.17
C LEU A 630 1.76 32.27 -8.36
N ASN A 631 0.89 33.28 -8.59
CA ASN A 631 -0.02 33.27 -9.73
C ASN A 631 0.70 33.45 -11.08
N ALA A 632 1.87 34.09 -11.13
CA ALA A 632 2.70 34.13 -12.35
C ALA A 632 3.31 32.75 -12.62
N ALA A 633 4.00 32.16 -11.64
CA ALA A 633 4.61 30.83 -11.76
C ALA A 633 3.59 29.75 -12.10
N THR A 634 2.41 29.74 -11.46
CA THR A 634 1.33 28.78 -11.76
C THR A 634 0.83 28.90 -13.20
N ARG A 635 0.67 30.13 -13.72
CA ARG A 635 0.31 30.36 -15.13
C ARG A 635 1.40 29.89 -16.09
N GLU A 636 2.67 30.11 -15.75
CA GLU A 636 3.81 29.62 -16.54
C GLU A 636 3.87 28.08 -16.57
N HIS A 637 3.71 27.42 -15.43
CA HIS A 637 3.66 25.95 -15.35
C HIS A 637 2.50 25.36 -16.15
N LEU A 638 1.30 25.95 -16.07
CA LEU A 638 0.14 25.52 -16.86
C LEU A 638 0.34 25.72 -18.36
N TRP A 639 0.95 26.84 -18.78
CA TRP A 639 1.29 27.09 -20.18
C TRP A 639 2.33 26.09 -20.69
N ASN A 640 3.41 25.87 -19.92
CA ASN A 640 4.45 24.91 -20.24
C ASN A 640 3.90 23.46 -20.37
N TYR A 641 3.05 23.04 -19.45
CA TYR A 641 2.37 21.74 -19.53
C TYR A 641 1.44 21.62 -20.76
N SER A 642 0.77 22.70 -21.15
CA SER A 642 -0.02 22.74 -22.39
C SER A 642 0.86 22.52 -23.63
N GLN A 643 2.09 23.00 -23.65
CA GLN A 643 3.04 22.73 -24.73
C GLN A 643 3.57 21.28 -24.70
N ASP A 644 3.79 20.67 -23.53
CA ASP A 644 4.17 19.25 -23.44
C ASP A 644 3.13 18.34 -24.08
N CYS A 645 1.84 18.58 -23.78
CA CYS A 645 0.71 17.85 -24.36
C CYS A 645 0.70 17.99 -25.89
N LYS A 646 0.82 19.22 -26.41
CA LYS A 646 0.89 19.52 -27.84
C LYS A 646 2.06 18.83 -28.54
N ASN A 647 3.25 18.86 -27.94
CA ASN A 647 4.43 18.20 -28.49
C ASN A 647 4.27 16.67 -28.46
N ALA A 648 3.65 16.12 -27.42
CA ALA A 648 3.38 14.69 -27.30
C ALA A 648 2.30 14.19 -28.27
N GLU A 649 1.28 15.00 -28.57
CA GLU A 649 0.32 14.73 -29.64
C GLU A 649 1.03 14.61 -31.00
N ILE A 650 1.89 15.57 -31.34
CA ILE A 650 2.66 15.56 -32.59
C ILE A 650 3.61 14.36 -32.63
N GLU A 651 4.30 14.01 -31.54
CA GLU A 651 5.19 12.83 -31.47
C GLU A 651 4.43 11.50 -31.68
N VAL A 652 3.23 11.36 -31.10
CA VAL A 652 2.49 10.07 -31.07
C VAL A 652 1.55 9.89 -32.26
N PHE A 653 1.05 10.98 -32.86
CA PHE A 653 0.07 10.95 -33.95
C PHE A 653 0.56 11.61 -35.25
N GLY A 654 1.67 12.35 -35.24
CA GLY A 654 2.19 13.11 -36.38
C GLY A 654 1.46 14.44 -36.65
N HIS A 655 0.39 14.73 -35.90
CA HIS A 655 -0.43 15.94 -36.00
C HIS A 655 -1.17 16.18 -34.67
N HIS A 656 -1.74 17.38 -34.48
CA HIS A 656 -2.69 17.62 -33.39
C HIS A 656 -3.96 16.78 -33.61
N ILE A 657 -4.39 16.08 -32.58
CA ILE A 657 -5.57 15.20 -32.61
C ILE A 657 -6.65 15.75 -31.68
N SER A 658 -7.88 15.92 -32.18
CA SER A 658 -8.97 16.39 -31.32
C SER A 658 -9.40 15.28 -30.35
N ARG A 659 -10.05 15.68 -29.25
CA ARG A 659 -10.67 14.72 -28.30
C ARG A 659 -11.67 13.80 -29.00
N GLU A 660 -12.44 14.35 -29.95
CA GLU A 660 -13.42 13.62 -30.75
C GLU A 660 -12.75 12.59 -31.66
N ASP A 661 -11.55 12.86 -32.19
CA ASP A 661 -10.81 11.92 -33.02
C ASP A 661 -10.20 10.78 -32.21
N ILE A 662 -9.72 11.05 -30.98
CA ILE A 662 -9.32 9.99 -30.03
C ILE A 662 -10.50 9.04 -29.75
N GLU A 663 -11.71 9.58 -29.65
CA GLU A 663 -12.95 8.82 -29.41
C GLU A 663 -13.46 8.05 -30.65
N LYS A 664 -12.91 8.29 -31.85
CA LYS A 664 -13.14 7.49 -33.09
C LYS A 664 -12.19 6.28 -33.22
N ILE A 665 -11.07 6.23 -32.50
CA ILE A 665 -10.09 5.12 -32.59
C ILE A 665 -10.64 3.85 -31.90
N PRO A 666 -10.56 2.64 -32.50
CA PRO A 666 -10.96 1.40 -31.84
C PRO A 666 -10.16 1.06 -30.56
N GLU A 667 -10.83 0.51 -29.55
CA GLU A 667 -10.30 0.39 -28.17
C GLU A 667 -8.93 -0.30 -27.95
N PRO A 668 -8.53 -1.41 -28.63
CA PRO A 668 -7.19 -1.97 -28.40
C PRO A 668 -6.09 -0.96 -28.78
N ARG A 669 -6.27 -0.26 -29.91
CA ARG A 669 -5.34 0.75 -30.41
C ARG A 669 -5.44 2.07 -29.62
N ARG A 670 -6.65 2.46 -29.19
CA ARG A 670 -6.87 3.66 -28.37
C ARG A 670 -6.15 3.56 -27.02
N LYS A 671 -6.22 2.39 -26.36
CA LYS A 671 -5.54 2.15 -25.08
C LYS A 671 -4.02 2.19 -25.20
N GLU A 672 -3.46 1.65 -26.28
CA GLU A 672 -2.03 1.70 -26.57
C GLU A 672 -1.56 3.15 -26.84
N LEU A 673 -2.27 3.89 -27.68
CA LEU A 673 -1.93 5.27 -28.02
C LEU A 673 -2.06 6.22 -26.82
N LYS A 674 -3.06 6.04 -25.95
CA LYS A 674 -3.15 6.75 -24.67
C LYS A 674 -1.93 6.47 -23.78
N LYS A 675 -1.48 5.21 -23.67
CA LYS A 675 -0.28 4.85 -22.90
C LYS A 675 1.00 5.50 -23.48
N LYS A 676 1.14 5.55 -24.80
CA LYS A 676 2.25 6.24 -25.49
C LYS A 676 2.22 7.74 -25.22
N LEU A 677 1.06 8.39 -25.37
CA LEU A 677 0.87 9.83 -25.13
C LEU A 677 1.24 10.22 -23.70
N THR A 678 0.72 9.53 -22.68
CA THR A 678 1.07 9.80 -21.27
C THR A 678 2.58 9.59 -21.00
N GLY A 679 3.18 8.55 -21.61
CA GLY A 679 4.62 8.30 -21.49
C GLY A 679 5.49 9.43 -22.08
N THR A 680 5.10 9.97 -23.24
CA THR A 680 5.79 11.10 -23.87
C THR A 680 5.59 12.41 -23.10
N ILE A 681 4.37 12.72 -22.63
CA ILE A 681 4.12 13.90 -21.78
C ILE A 681 5.02 13.86 -20.53
N ARG A 682 5.10 12.71 -19.85
CA ARG A 682 5.95 12.54 -18.67
C ARG A 682 7.44 12.75 -19.01
N ARG A 683 7.92 12.18 -20.12
CA ARG A 683 9.30 12.35 -20.61
C ARG A 683 9.64 13.81 -20.91
N ASN A 684 8.70 14.55 -21.51
CA ASN A 684 8.89 15.96 -21.87
C ASN A 684 8.91 16.86 -20.61
N ALA A 685 8.02 16.60 -19.65
CA ALA A 685 8.01 17.28 -18.36
C ALA A 685 9.29 16.99 -17.54
N GLU A 686 9.74 15.72 -17.47
CA GLU A 686 11.01 15.32 -16.87
C GLU A 686 12.21 16.02 -17.54
N ALA A 687 12.22 16.09 -18.87
CA ALA A 687 13.28 16.75 -19.64
C ALA A 687 13.32 18.27 -19.39
N ARG A 688 12.16 18.96 -19.37
CA ARG A 688 12.11 20.38 -18.99
C ARG A 688 12.58 20.58 -17.56
N HIS A 689 12.10 19.78 -16.60
CA HIS A 689 12.52 19.91 -15.20
C HIS A 689 14.05 19.74 -15.05
N LYS A 690 14.62 18.75 -15.75
CA LYS A 690 16.08 18.54 -15.79
C LYS A 690 16.84 19.68 -16.46
N ALA A 691 16.27 20.32 -17.49
CA ALA A 691 16.84 21.51 -18.10
C ALA A 691 16.74 22.75 -17.19
N GLN A 692 15.61 22.94 -16.50
CA GLN A 692 15.42 24.00 -15.51
C GLN A 692 16.40 23.85 -14.34
N LEU A 693 16.65 22.63 -13.84
CA LEU A 693 17.69 22.36 -12.84
C LEU A 693 19.12 22.58 -13.37
N ALA A 694 19.38 22.33 -14.66
CA ALA A 694 20.69 22.57 -15.28
C ALA A 694 20.98 24.07 -15.48
N VAL A 695 19.96 24.88 -15.74
CA VAL A 695 20.06 26.34 -15.89
C VAL A 695 19.99 27.06 -14.53
N GLY A 696 19.18 26.56 -13.60
CA GLY A 696 18.78 27.22 -12.35
C GLY A 696 19.83 27.28 -11.24
N LYS A 697 21.12 27.06 -11.52
CA LYS A 697 22.19 26.99 -10.50
C LYS A 697 22.65 28.37 -9.99
N GLY A 698 21.75 29.34 -9.88
CA GLY A 698 22.09 30.72 -9.53
C GLY A 698 20.97 31.65 -9.05
N MET A 699 19.68 31.31 -9.18
CA MET A 699 18.56 32.15 -8.68
C MET A 699 17.35 31.33 -8.23
N LEU A 700 17.19 31.15 -6.92
CA LEU A 700 15.93 31.04 -6.14
C LEU A 700 16.34 30.97 -4.64
N PRO A 701 15.56 31.52 -3.69
CA PRO A 701 15.91 31.50 -2.26
C PRO A 701 15.54 30.18 -1.59
N ASP A 702 16.27 29.81 -0.53
CA ASP A 702 16.17 28.53 0.21
C ASP A 702 14.85 28.28 0.99
N SER A 703 13.78 29.03 0.70
CA SER A 703 12.54 29.07 1.50
C SER A 703 11.31 28.48 0.80
N VAL A 704 11.48 27.53 -0.12
CA VAL A 704 10.36 26.76 -0.71
C VAL A 704 10.67 25.26 -0.65
N ILE A 705 10.23 24.62 0.44
CA ILE A 705 10.10 23.17 0.50
C ILE A 705 8.79 22.81 -0.23
N TYR A 706 8.90 22.16 -1.37
CA TYR A 706 7.73 21.61 -2.07
C TYR A 706 7.18 20.39 -1.31
N MET A 707 5.86 20.36 -1.12
CA MET A 707 5.07 19.19 -0.72
C MET A 707 4.55 18.45 -1.94
#